data_AF-A0A1S3RSF0-F1
#
_entry.id   AF-A0A1S3RSF0-F1
#
_cell.length_a   1.000
_cell.length_b   1.000
_cell.length_c   1.000
_cell.angle_alpha   90.00
_cell.angle_beta   90.00
_cell.angle_gamma   90.00
#
_symmetry.space_group_name_H-M   'P 1'
#
loop_
_entity.id
_entity.type
_entity.pdbx_description
1 polymer ?
#
loop_
_entity_poly.entity_id
_entity_poly.type
_entity_poly.pdbx_seq_one_letter_code
_entity_poly.pdbx_strand_id
1 'polypeptide(L)'
;MEINLNRIDYLQVGVISQKTMRLLPALGRKATQKVAVADHDGVITCFGMKKGEAVPVFKTLPGQKITRLDLGGALGTPQEKIFVCAGSEVKGYTKKGKQFLSFEANLTESINAMHVSGADLFVCASYIYNHYCDCKDQDYYLSGDKINDIVCLPAENLGRIVPVLACQDRVLRVLQGSELVYDIEVPGPPSVLELYNRDGGTNGEDILYGTVDGKLGLIRITDSSSSSKWEIDNEKKKGGVLCIDTYDILGDGVKDILVGRDDGTVEVYGFDSSNEPTLRFEHVLLESVTSIQGGCVGKESYDEVLTATYTGWVTGLTTESQQAEAGPGEEVKMSRETQSKVAALRAELDQLQMKVVQGREKYQQTAQSSTAVSAMPVFSINDKFTLCQDDASYSLTLEVQTAIDNLLLQSDVPIDLLDVDKNSAVVSFSECDSEQPKGNFLLVTYRCQANTTRLELKVRSIEGQYGTLQAYITPRLQPKTCQVRQYLIKPLSLHQRTHTIEQDRPMNTLSLVGQFSFAEIHSWVLFCLPEVPEKTPAGENITFYFQNTFLGTQLEATYCKGEGHFKSDNISTISILKDVLSKEATKRKNNLDISYDINDDSVGHTLKMIHPKLEYQLLLAKKVQLIDALKELQVHEGNADFLIPEYRNILDESAYLLEEYKKQPAHLERLYGMITDLFIDKFKFKGQNVKTKVSLLLEVLDNYDLDSLMNFFNEA
;
A
#
# COMPACT_ATOMS: atom_id res chain seq x y z
N MET A 1 -30.30 -1.09 -0.64
CA MET A 1 -30.71 -0.02 0.29
C MET A 1 -29.45 0.70 0.73
N GLU A 2 -29.49 2.02 0.90
CA GLU A 2 -28.39 2.75 1.56
C GLU A 2 -28.52 2.55 3.08
N ILE A 3 -27.43 2.17 3.74
CA ILE A 3 -27.37 2.02 5.19
C ILE A 3 -26.67 3.23 5.80
N ASN A 4 -27.13 3.67 6.97
CA ASN A 4 -26.46 4.72 7.74
C ASN A 4 -25.94 4.11 9.04
N LEU A 5 -24.62 4.22 9.26
CA LEU A 5 -23.94 3.74 10.45
C LEU A 5 -23.35 4.91 11.23
N ASN A 6 -23.69 4.99 12.52
CA ASN A 6 -23.23 6.06 13.40
C ASN A 6 -21.93 5.67 14.09
N ARG A 7 -20.97 6.59 14.11
CA ARG A 7 -19.68 6.38 14.77
C ARG A 7 -19.79 6.45 16.30
N ILE A 8 -19.20 5.47 16.98
CA ILE A 8 -19.03 5.42 18.44
C ILE A 8 -17.59 4.97 18.74
N ASP A 9 -16.86 5.73 19.54
CA ASP A 9 -15.52 5.34 19.99
C ASP A 9 -15.59 4.62 21.34
N TYR A 10 -14.92 3.46 21.45
CA TYR A 10 -14.98 2.59 22.64
C TYR A 10 -13.79 2.75 23.56
N LEU A 11 -12.59 2.51 23.04
CA LEU A 11 -11.34 2.50 23.79
C LEU A 11 -10.18 2.84 22.83
N GLN A 12 -9.15 3.50 23.35
CA GLN A 12 -7.87 3.64 22.67
C GLN A 12 -6.82 2.75 23.36
N VAL A 13 -6.16 1.88 22.59
CA VAL A 13 -5.01 1.08 23.02
C VAL A 13 -3.70 1.64 22.43
N GLY A 14 -2.57 0.95 22.62
CA GLY A 14 -1.32 1.34 21.95
C GLY A 14 -1.40 1.16 20.43
N VAL A 15 -0.31 1.47 19.72
CA VAL A 15 -0.22 1.26 18.28
C VAL A 15 -0.42 -0.22 17.96
N ILE A 16 -1.17 -0.54 16.91
CA ILE A 16 -1.51 -1.93 16.57
C ILE A 16 -1.06 -2.32 15.15
N SER A 17 -0.77 -3.61 14.96
CA SER A 17 -0.44 -4.20 13.66
C SER A 17 -1.70 -4.66 12.90
N GLN A 18 -1.54 -5.03 11.63
CA GLN A 18 -2.63 -5.56 10.78
C GLN A 18 -3.25 -6.83 11.40
N LYS A 19 -4.59 -6.94 11.37
CA LYS A 19 -5.38 -8.06 11.94
C LYS A 19 -4.97 -8.41 13.40
N THR A 20 -4.96 -7.42 14.28
CA THR A 20 -4.68 -7.58 15.72
C THR A 20 -5.88 -7.32 16.62
N MET A 21 -7.08 -7.18 16.04
CA MET A 21 -8.36 -7.14 16.76
C MET A 21 -9.28 -8.25 16.27
N ARG A 22 -9.94 -8.94 17.22
CA ARG A 22 -10.97 -9.95 16.95
C ARG A 22 -12.14 -9.83 17.94
N LEU A 23 -13.33 -10.22 17.47
CA LEU A 23 -14.52 -10.35 18.29
C LEU A 23 -14.64 -11.78 18.83
N LEU A 24 -14.69 -11.92 20.16
CA LEU A 24 -15.02 -13.20 20.77
C LEU A 24 -16.47 -13.60 20.44
N PRO A 25 -16.76 -14.89 20.19
CA PRO A 25 -18.11 -15.35 19.91
C PRO A 25 -19.12 -14.96 21.01
N ALA A 26 -20.33 -14.58 20.60
CA ALA A 26 -21.40 -14.21 21.53
C ALA A 26 -21.87 -15.42 22.35
N LEU A 27 -22.16 -15.20 23.64
CA LEU A 27 -22.76 -16.21 24.53
C LEU A 27 -24.30 -16.25 24.38
N GLY A 28 -24.81 -16.26 23.15
CA GLY A 28 -26.24 -16.26 22.83
C GLY A 28 -26.59 -15.40 21.61
N ARG A 29 -27.78 -15.60 21.02
CA ARG A 29 -28.21 -14.99 19.74
C ARG A 29 -28.33 -13.45 19.73
N LYS A 30 -28.27 -12.78 20.87
CA LYS A 30 -28.46 -11.31 21.00
C LYS A 30 -27.59 -10.64 22.07
N ALA A 31 -26.54 -11.33 22.53
CA ALA A 31 -25.66 -10.80 23.57
C ALA A 31 -24.55 -9.96 22.97
N THR A 32 -24.11 -8.92 23.69
CA THR A 32 -22.92 -8.17 23.30
C THR A 32 -21.68 -9.08 23.35
N GLN A 33 -20.84 -8.93 22.34
CA GLN A 33 -19.56 -9.59 22.20
C GLN A 33 -18.48 -8.85 22.98
N LYS A 34 -17.35 -9.52 23.17
CA LYS A 34 -16.15 -8.95 23.77
C LYS A 34 -15.11 -8.75 22.70
N VAL A 35 -14.40 -7.64 22.79
CA VAL A 35 -13.32 -7.30 21.87
C VAL A 35 -12.01 -7.76 22.49
N ALA A 36 -11.17 -8.43 21.72
CA ALA A 36 -9.78 -8.68 22.04
C ALA A 36 -8.91 -7.90 21.05
N VAL A 37 -8.00 -7.06 21.56
CA VAL A 37 -7.08 -6.26 20.77
C VAL A 37 -5.68 -6.33 21.39
N ALA A 38 -4.64 -6.32 20.55
CA ALA A 38 -3.26 -6.42 20.98
C ALA A 38 -2.37 -5.36 20.32
N ASP A 39 -1.43 -4.81 21.09
CA ASP A 39 -0.62 -3.66 20.67
C ASP A 39 0.89 -3.94 20.57
N HIS A 40 1.62 -2.93 20.10
CA HIS A 40 3.06 -2.96 19.90
C HIS A 40 3.87 -2.95 21.20
N ASP A 41 3.23 -2.66 22.33
CA ASP A 41 3.85 -2.77 23.66
C ASP A 41 3.72 -4.19 24.23
N GLY A 42 3.18 -5.14 23.45
CA GLY A 42 3.00 -6.52 23.88
C GLY A 42 1.78 -6.74 24.76
N VAL A 43 0.89 -5.75 24.84
CA VAL A 43 -0.26 -5.78 25.74
C VAL A 43 -1.49 -6.25 24.99
N ILE A 44 -2.13 -7.29 25.53
CA ILE A 44 -3.41 -7.81 25.07
C ILE A 44 -4.48 -7.26 26.00
N THR A 45 -5.41 -6.51 25.43
CA THR A 45 -6.58 -5.98 26.15
C THR A 45 -7.82 -6.67 25.63
N CYS A 46 -8.55 -7.33 26.53
CA CYS A 46 -9.90 -7.80 26.24
C CYS A 46 -10.89 -6.98 27.04
N PHE A 47 -11.90 -6.39 26.39
CA PHE A 47 -12.92 -5.60 27.05
C PHE A 47 -14.33 -6.00 26.58
N GLY A 48 -15.33 -5.60 27.37
CA GLY A 48 -16.73 -5.69 26.99
C GLY A 48 -17.49 -4.49 27.54
N MET A 49 -18.68 -4.26 27.01
CA MET A 49 -19.49 -3.11 27.40
C MET A 49 -20.29 -3.40 28.68
N LYS A 50 -20.23 -2.46 29.63
CA LYS A 50 -21.05 -2.50 30.85
C LYS A 50 -21.58 -1.10 31.12
N LYS A 51 -22.91 -0.94 31.10
CA LYS A 51 -23.59 0.37 31.28
C LYS A 51 -23.09 1.46 30.31
N GLY A 52 -22.79 1.09 29.05
CA GLY A 52 -22.32 2.03 28.03
C GLY A 52 -20.83 2.40 28.10
N GLU A 53 -20.07 1.81 29.02
CA GLU A 53 -18.62 2.00 29.13
C GLU A 53 -17.85 0.72 28.78
N ALA A 54 -16.72 0.87 28.11
CA ALA A 54 -15.80 -0.23 27.83
C ALA A 54 -15.04 -0.61 29.10
N VAL A 55 -15.27 -1.82 29.61
CA VAL A 55 -14.64 -2.32 30.84
C VAL A 55 -13.68 -3.46 30.49
N PRO A 56 -12.40 -3.37 30.86
CA PRO A 56 -11.45 -4.44 30.62
C PRO A 56 -11.84 -5.69 31.41
N VAL A 57 -11.95 -6.82 30.71
CA VAL A 57 -12.10 -8.16 31.27
C VAL A 57 -10.74 -8.65 31.77
N PHE A 58 -9.68 -8.44 30.98
CA PHE A 58 -8.30 -8.61 31.39
C PHE A 58 -7.39 -7.72 30.54
N LYS A 59 -6.21 -7.44 31.09
CA LYS A 59 -5.09 -6.77 30.39
C LYS A 59 -3.81 -7.48 30.78
N THR A 60 -3.00 -7.90 29.81
CA THR A 60 -1.71 -8.56 30.09
C THR A 60 -0.63 -7.55 30.46
N LEU A 61 0.51 -8.06 30.94
CA LEU A 61 1.70 -7.23 31.12
C LEU A 61 2.33 -6.91 29.75
N PRO A 62 3.06 -5.79 29.63
CA PRO A 62 3.83 -5.47 28.44
C PRO A 62 4.85 -6.54 28.08
N GLY A 63 5.17 -6.64 26.80
CA GLY A 63 6.06 -7.64 26.22
C GLY A 63 6.64 -7.17 24.88
N GLN A 64 6.94 -8.13 24.00
CA GLN A 64 7.34 -7.82 22.63
C GLN A 64 6.12 -7.40 21.79
N LYS A 65 6.37 -6.60 20.74
CA LYS A 65 5.37 -6.19 19.75
C LYS A 65 4.52 -7.38 19.27
N ILE A 66 3.20 -7.24 19.33
CA ILE A 66 2.27 -8.21 18.76
C ILE A 66 2.07 -7.89 17.28
N THR A 67 2.34 -8.88 16.42
CA THR A 67 2.26 -8.75 14.96
C THR A 67 0.95 -9.28 14.39
N ARG A 68 0.33 -10.27 15.05
CA ARG A 68 -0.92 -10.90 14.62
C ARG A 68 -1.73 -11.40 15.81
N LEU A 69 -3.05 -11.37 15.70
CA LEU A 69 -3.99 -11.99 16.64
C LEU A 69 -5.02 -12.82 15.87
N ASP A 70 -5.24 -14.06 16.30
CA ASP A 70 -6.30 -14.91 15.75
C ASP A 70 -7.07 -15.64 16.84
N LEU A 71 -8.28 -16.09 16.50
CA LEU A 71 -9.10 -16.91 17.38
C LEU A 71 -9.01 -18.38 16.96
N GLY A 72 -8.93 -19.26 17.95
CA GLY A 72 -8.93 -20.70 17.74
C GLY A 72 -9.76 -21.43 18.79
N GLY A 73 -9.90 -22.74 18.59
CA GLY A 73 -10.69 -23.63 19.43
C GLY A 73 -10.63 -25.04 18.88
N ALA A 74 -11.14 -26.01 19.64
CA ALA A 74 -11.29 -27.36 19.12
C ALA A 74 -12.29 -27.34 17.94
N LEU A 75 -12.06 -28.22 16.96
CA LEU A 75 -12.95 -28.41 15.82
C LEU A 75 -14.41 -28.58 16.27
N GLY A 76 -15.34 -27.93 15.56
CA GLY A 76 -16.76 -27.87 15.91
C GLY A 76 -17.14 -27.12 17.20
N THR A 77 -16.20 -26.50 17.91
CA THR A 77 -16.49 -25.67 19.11
C THR A 77 -16.33 -24.18 18.82
N PRO A 78 -17.03 -23.28 19.55
CA PRO A 78 -16.81 -21.85 19.40
C PRO A 78 -15.34 -21.48 19.64
N GLN A 79 -14.76 -20.73 18.70
CA GLN A 79 -13.38 -20.27 18.76
C GLN A 79 -13.22 -19.15 19.81
N GLU A 80 -12.94 -19.54 21.06
CA GLU A 80 -12.82 -18.61 22.20
C GLU A 80 -11.38 -18.48 22.75
N LYS A 81 -10.41 -19.16 22.14
CA LYS A 81 -9.00 -19.06 22.51
C LYS A 81 -8.34 -17.98 21.68
N ILE A 82 -7.64 -17.07 22.34
CA ILE A 82 -6.96 -15.96 21.71
C ILE A 82 -5.50 -16.38 21.50
N PHE A 83 -5.05 -16.42 20.26
CA PHE A 83 -3.65 -16.67 19.92
C PHE A 83 -3.02 -15.38 19.42
N VAL A 84 -1.78 -15.11 19.86
CA VAL A 84 -1.03 -13.93 19.42
C VAL A 84 0.40 -14.31 19.05
N CYS A 85 0.95 -13.61 18.07
CA CYS A 85 2.34 -13.72 17.67
C CYS A 85 3.16 -12.56 18.26
N ALA A 86 4.23 -12.88 18.99
CA ALA A 86 5.20 -11.93 19.54
C ALA A 86 6.61 -12.40 19.18
N GLY A 87 7.28 -11.71 18.25
CA GLY A 87 8.55 -12.18 17.73
C GLY A 87 8.38 -13.52 17.00
N SER A 88 9.17 -14.52 17.37
CA SER A 88 9.08 -15.91 16.89
C SER A 88 8.16 -16.81 17.74
N GLU A 89 7.50 -16.25 18.77
CA GLU A 89 6.68 -17.00 19.72
C GLU A 89 5.18 -16.85 19.43
N VAL A 90 4.42 -17.94 19.58
CA VAL A 90 2.96 -17.95 19.61
C VAL A 90 2.48 -18.19 21.05
N LYS A 91 1.68 -17.26 21.57
CA LYS A 91 1.07 -17.34 22.91
C LYS A 91 -0.42 -17.55 22.82
N GLY A 92 -0.95 -18.44 23.66
CA GLY A 92 -2.39 -18.73 23.73
C GLY A 92 -2.99 -18.30 25.07
N TYR A 93 -4.09 -17.55 25.01
CA TYR A 93 -4.85 -17.07 26.15
C TYR A 93 -6.31 -17.53 26.10
N THR A 94 -6.85 -17.87 27.25
CA THR A 94 -8.29 -18.09 27.38
C THR A 94 -9.04 -16.75 27.33
N LYS A 95 -10.35 -16.77 27.04
CA LYS A 95 -11.23 -15.57 27.14
C LYS A 95 -11.25 -14.86 28.50
N LYS A 96 -10.63 -15.44 29.53
CA LYS A 96 -10.46 -14.86 30.88
C LYS A 96 -9.04 -14.32 31.15
N GLY A 97 -8.15 -14.38 30.16
CA GLY A 97 -6.76 -13.90 30.27
C GLY A 97 -5.76 -14.88 30.87
N LYS A 98 -6.17 -16.11 31.22
CA LYS A 98 -5.21 -17.15 31.63
C LYS A 98 -4.43 -17.64 30.40
N GLN A 99 -3.11 -17.47 30.41
CA GLN A 99 -2.21 -18.06 29.42
C GLN A 99 -2.20 -19.59 29.58
N PHE A 100 -2.34 -20.32 28.47
CA PHE A 100 -2.32 -21.78 28.45
C PHE A 100 -1.32 -22.34 27.43
N LEU A 101 -0.82 -21.51 26.51
CA LEU A 101 0.19 -21.89 25.52
C LEU A 101 1.28 -20.80 25.44
N SER A 102 2.51 -21.25 25.25
CA SER A 102 3.71 -20.48 24.93
C SER A 102 4.53 -21.42 24.06
N PHE A 103 4.59 -21.14 22.77
CA PHE A 103 5.22 -21.99 21.77
C PHE A 103 6.22 -21.16 20.97
N GLU A 104 7.49 -21.53 21.06
CA GLU A 104 8.55 -20.93 20.25
C GLU A 104 8.56 -21.63 18.89
N ALA A 105 8.19 -20.92 17.82
CA ALA A 105 8.40 -21.43 16.47
C ALA A 105 9.90 -21.34 16.18
N ASN A 106 10.50 -22.39 15.61
CA ASN A 106 11.93 -22.45 15.30
C ASN A 106 12.31 -21.55 14.10
N LEU A 107 11.87 -20.30 14.11
CA LEU A 107 12.07 -19.30 13.06
C LEU A 107 13.19 -18.34 13.46
N THR A 108 14.02 -17.97 12.49
CA THR A 108 15.10 -16.99 12.68
C THR A 108 14.59 -15.55 12.68
N GLU A 109 13.37 -15.33 12.20
CA GLU A 109 12.75 -14.01 12.05
C GLU A 109 11.36 -14.01 12.70
N SER A 110 10.79 -12.81 12.91
CA SER A 110 9.47 -12.66 13.52
C SER A 110 8.36 -13.22 12.65
N ILE A 111 7.33 -13.79 13.29
CA ILE A 111 6.11 -14.22 12.64
C ILE A 111 5.31 -12.99 12.20
N ASN A 112 4.94 -12.94 10.93
CA ASN A 112 4.20 -11.84 10.32
C ASN A 112 2.73 -12.22 10.07
N ALA A 113 2.43 -13.49 9.79
CA ALA A 113 1.08 -13.98 9.59
C ALA A 113 0.86 -15.33 10.29
N MET A 114 -0.39 -15.58 10.71
CA MET A 114 -0.78 -16.79 11.41
C MET A 114 -2.23 -17.12 11.10
N HIS A 115 -2.52 -18.41 11.00
CA HIS A 115 -3.88 -18.94 10.97
C HIS A 115 -3.98 -20.15 11.91
N VAL A 116 -5.08 -20.23 12.67
CA VAL A 116 -5.31 -21.33 13.62
C VAL A 116 -6.57 -22.11 13.24
N SER A 117 -6.44 -23.43 13.06
CA SER A 117 -7.56 -24.32 12.77
C SER A 117 -7.47 -25.58 13.63
N GLY A 118 -8.31 -25.69 14.66
CA GLY A 118 -8.27 -26.84 15.55
C GLY A 118 -6.93 -26.95 16.30
N ALA A 119 -6.21 -28.05 16.06
CA ALA A 119 -4.87 -28.32 16.57
C ALA A 119 -3.75 -27.84 15.62
N ASP A 120 -4.11 -27.47 14.39
CA ASP A 120 -3.20 -27.04 13.35
C ASP A 120 -2.93 -25.54 13.47
N LEU A 121 -1.65 -25.20 13.46
CA LEU A 121 -1.10 -23.86 13.57
C LEU A 121 -0.25 -23.59 12.34
N PHE A 122 -0.68 -22.64 11.53
CA PHE A 122 0.04 -22.20 10.35
C PHE A 122 0.67 -20.85 10.65
N VAL A 123 1.98 -20.73 10.49
CA VAL A 123 2.71 -19.48 10.74
C VAL A 123 3.61 -19.14 9.56
N CYS A 124 3.65 -17.86 9.23
CA CYS A 124 4.50 -17.33 8.19
C CYS A 124 5.42 -16.25 8.76
N ALA A 125 6.68 -16.35 8.37
CA ALA A 125 7.72 -15.38 8.61
C ALA A 125 7.76 -14.41 7.39
N SER A 126 8.93 -13.94 6.94
CA SER A 126 9.02 -13.15 5.71
C SER A 126 8.97 -14.03 4.48
N TYR A 127 9.70 -15.14 4.45
CA TYR A 127 9.74 -16.07 3.30
C TYR A 127 9.38 -17.50 3.67
N ILE A 128 9.35 -17.79 4.97
CA ILE A 128 9.19 -19.14 5.50
C ILE A 128 7.73 -19.33 5.89
N TYR A 129 7.17 -20.45 5.47
CA TYR A 129 5.93 -21.02 5.98
C TYR A 129 6.24 -22.27 6.79
N ASN A 130 5.60 -22.40 7.96
CA ASN A 130 5.60 -23.61 8.76
C ASN A 130 4.18 -23.99 9.18
N HIS A 131 3.95 -25.30 9.21
CA HIS A 131 2.76 -25.92 9.75
C HIS A 131 3.12 -26.77 10.97
N TYR A 132 2.45 -26.52 12.09
CA TYR A 132 2.57 -27.29 13.31
C TYR A 132 1.24 -27.92 13.67
N CYS A 133 1.23 -29.20 14.02
CA CYS A 133 0.08 -29.87 14.62
C CYS A 133 0.40 -30.20 16.07
N ASP A 134 -0.37 -29.69 17.04
CA ASP A 134 -0.07 -29.80 18.48
C ASP A 134 1.37 -29.39 18.83
N CYS A 135 1.83 -28.27 18.27
CA CYS A 135 3.19 -27.73 18.45
C CYS A 135 4.32 -28.65 17.93
N LYS A 136 4.00 -29.63 17.08
CA LYS A 136 4.98 -30.48 16.40
C LYS A 136 5.05 -30.11 14.93
N ASP A 137 6.26 -29.83 14.46
CA ASP A 137 6.55 -29.47 13.07
C ASP A 137 6.06 -30.59 12.13
N GLN A 138 5.30 -30.21 11.09
CA GLN A 138 4.74 -31.12 10.09
C GLN A 138 5.24 -30.75 8.70
N ASP A 139 5.05 -29.49 8.30
CA ASP A 139 5.36 -29.01 6.95
C ASP A 139 6.16 -27.72 6.97
N TYR A 140 7.00 -27.57 5.95
CA TYR A 140 7.86 -26.41 5.74
C TYR A 140 7.88 -26.04 4.26
N TYR A 141 7.75 -24.74 3.97
CA TYR A 141 7.90 -24.21 2.62
C TYR A 141 8.70 -22.91 2.64
N LEU A 142 9.61 -22.77 1.69
CA LEU A 142 10.38 -21.54 1.46
C LEU A 142 9.87 -20.88 0.17
N SER A 143 9.12 -19.79 0.34
CA SER A 143 8.59 -19.01 -0.77
C SER A 143 9.70 -18.27 -1.51
N GLY A 144 9.57 -18.17 -2.84
CA GLY A 144 10.46 -17.38 -3.69
C GLY A 144 10.34 -15.87 -3.47
N ASP A 145 9.23 -15.41 -2.89
CA ASP A 145 8.98 -14.01 -2.54
C ASP A 145 8.36 -13.87 -1.13
N LYS A 146 8.27 -12.63 -0.64
CA LYS A 146 7.74 -12.34 0.71
C LYS A 146 6.29 -12.81 0.86
N ILE A 147 5.96 -13.40 1.99
CA ILE A 147 4.61 -13.83 2.36
C ILE A 147 3.95 -12.72 3.17
N ASN A 148 2.80 -12.25 2.72
CA ASN A 148 2.06 -11.14 3.32
C ASN A 148 0.95 -11.62 4.27
N ASP A 149 0.24 -12.69 3.89
CA ASP A 149 -0.82 -13.29 4.70
C ASP A 149 -0.98 -14.78 4.40
N ILE A 150 -1.72 -15.46 5.27
CA ILE A 150 -2.04 -16.89 5.13
C ILE A 150 -3.48 -17.16 5.57
N VAL A 151 -4.12 -18.09 4.87
CA VAL A 151 -5.35 -18.75 5.32
C VAL A 151 -5.26 -20.24 5.00
N CYS A 152 -6.02 -21.06 5.70
CA CYS A 152 -6.19 -22.48 5.35
C CYS A 152 -7.66 -22.72 5.01
N LEU A 153 -7.92 -23.41 3.89
CA LEU A 153 -9.27 -23.83 3.58
C LEU A 153 -9.79 -24.78 4.68
N PRO A 154 -11.10 -24.77 4.99
CA PRO A 154 -11.71 -25.60 6.02
C PRO A 154 -11.50 -27.10 5.75
N ALA A 155 -10.54 -27.69 6.47
CA ALA A 155 -10.20 -29.10 6.34
C ALA A 155 -11.38 -30.03 6.69
N GLU A 156 -12.31 -29.60 7.54
CA GLU A 156 -13.54 -30.34 7.86
C GLU A 156 -14.43 -30.55 6.62
N ASN A 157 -14.49 -29.56 5.74
CA ASN A 157 -15.32 -29.61 4.52
C ASN A 157 -14.61 -30.36 3.39
N LEU A 158 -13.30 -30.16 3.26
CA LEU A 158 -12.50 -30.70 2.15
C LEU A 158 -11.88 -32.07 2.43
N GLY A 159 -11.79 -32.49 3.70
CA GLY A 159 -11.10 -33.71 4.11
C GLY A 159 -9.56 -33.65 3.96
N ARG A 160 -8.99 -32.48 3.67
CA ARG A 160 -7.55 -32.25 3.55
C ARG A 160 -7.19 -30.82 3.95
N ILE A 161 -5.92 -30.61 4.33
CA ILE A 161 -5.36 -29.31 4.66
C ILE A 161 -4.84 -28.66 3.39
N VAL A 162 -5.34 -27.46 3.08
CA VAL A 162 -4.94 -26.66 1.90
C VAL A 162 -4.60 -25.24 2.37
N PRO A 163 -3.34 -24.98 2.74
CA PRO A 163 -2.87 -23.64 3.04
C PRO A 163 -2.73 -22.82 1.75
N VAL A 164 -3.09 -21.55 1.83
CA VAL A 164 -2.95 -20.59 0.73
C VAL A 164 -2.15 -19.40 1.22
N LEU A 165 -1.02 -19.15 0.56
CA LEU A 165 -0.11 -18.06 0.88
C LEU A 165 -0.36 -16.87 -0.05
N ALA A 166 -0.58 -15.69 0.50
CA ALA A 166 -0.54 -14.45 -0.26
C ALA A 166 0.90 -13.97 -0.35
N CYS A 167 1.44 -13.84 -1.57
CA CYS A 167 2.83 -13.47 -1.76
C CYS A 167 3.00 -12.16 -2.53
N GLN A 168 4.05 -11.43 -2.18
CA GLN A 168 4.32 -10.06 -2.64
C GLN A 168 4.47 -9.94 -4.18
N ASP A 169 4.77 -11.04 -4.85
CA ASP A 169 4.91 -11.11 -6.30
C ASP A 169 3.59 -11.30 -7.06
N ARG A 170 2.45 -10.94 -6.46
CA ARG A 170 1.10 -10.97 -7.08
C ARG A 170 0.63 -12.39 -7.38
N VAL A 171 0.98 -13.31 -6.48
CA VAL A 171 0.61 -14.73 -6.59
C VAL A 171 -0.01 -15.18 -5.27
N LEU A 172 -1.09 -15.95 -5.38
CA LEU A 172 -1.57 -16.81 -4.31
C LEU A 172 -1.00 -18.23 -4.54
N ARG A 173 -0.19 -18.71 -3.60
CA ARG A 173 0.44 -20.03 -3.68
C ARG A 173 -0.41 -21.04 -2.94
N VAL A 174 -0.94 -22.03 -3.66
CA VAL A 174 -1.76 -23.10 -3.08
C VAL A 174 -0.86 -24.27 -2.73
N LEU A 175 -0.78 -24.59 -1.44
CA LEU A 175 0.08 -25.67 -0.94
C LEU A 175 -0.73 -26.92 -0.59
N GLN A 176 -0.03 -28.06 -0.57
CA GLN A 176 -0.50 -29.26 0.10
C GLN A 176 0.70 -29.90 0.81
N GLY A 177 0.65 -29.89 2.15
CA GLY A 177 1.82 -30.20 2.96
C GLY A 177 2.96 -29.21 2.69
N SER A 178 4.14 -29.72 2.33
CA SER A 178 5.34 -28.92 2.01
C SER A 178 5.50 -28.61 0.51
N GLU A 179 4.56 -29.04 -0.34
CA GLU A 179 4.66 -28.90 -1.79
C GLU A 179 3.73 -27.81 -2.34
N LEU A 180 4.22 -27.06 -3.32
CA LEU A 180 3.42 -26.14 -4.13
C LEU A 180 2.59 -26.94 -5.13
N VAL A 181 1.27 -26.80 -5.08
CA VAL A 181 0.35 -27.46 -6.02
C VAL A 181 0.24 -26.64 -7.31
N TYR A 182 -0.11 -25.35 -7.18
CA TYR A 182 -0.14 -24.40 -8.28
C TYR A 182 -0.18 -22.95 -7.77
N ASP A 183 0.13 -22.03 -8.67
CA ASP A 183 0.09 -20.58 -8.46
C ASP A 183 -1.18 -19.97 -9.06
N ILE A 184 -1.73 -18.96 -8.39
CA ILE A 184 -2.85 -18.16 -8.90
C ILE A 184 -2.41 -16.72 -9.04
N GLU A 185 -2.45 -16.21 -10.26
CA GLU A 185 -2.14 -14.81 -10.54
C GLU A 185 -3.26 -13.89 -10.04
N VAL A 186 -2.87 -12.80 -9.39
CA VAL A 186 -3.77 -11.72 -8.97
C VAL A 186 -3.24 -10.38 -9.53
N PRO A 187 -4.10 -9.36 -9.72
CA PRO A 187 -3.74 -8.13 -10.42
C PRO A 187 -2.68 -7.27 -9.71
N GLY A 188 -2.59 -7.36 -8.39
CA GLY A 188 -1.67 -6.61 -7.55
C GLY A 188 -1.19 -7.44 -6.36
N PRO A 189 -0.17 -6.98 -5.61
CA PRO A 189 0.35 -7.74 -4.47
C PRO A 189 -0.73 -7.99 -3.42
N PRO A 190 -1.13 -9.23 -3.13
CA PRO A 190 -2.14 -9.55 -2.12
C PRO A 190 -1.60 -9.23 -0.72
N SER A 191 -2.33 -8.42 0.03
CA SER A 191 -1.97 -7.97 1.40
C SER A 191 -2.80 -8.63 2.49
N VAL A 192 -3.96 -9.19 2.15
CA VAL A 192 -4.86 -9.86 3.10
C VAL A 192 -5.65 -10.96 2.43
N LEU A 193 -5.85 -12.06 3.17
CA LEU A 193 -6.75 -13.15 2.82
C LEU A 193 -7.79 -13.35 3.93
N GLU A 194 -9.00 -13.75 3.54
CA GLU A 194 -10.05 -14.17 4.47
C GLU A 194 -10.92 -15.25 3.81
N LEU A 195 -11.34 -16.26 4.57
CA LEU A 195 -12.33 -17.24 4.09
C LEU A 195 -13.65 -16.53 3.80
N TYR A 196 -14.21 -16.75 2.61
CA TYR A 196 -15.55 -16.23 2.32
C TYR A 196 -16.55 -16.77 3.34
N ASN A 197 -17.38 -15.90 3.91
CA ASN A 197 -18.32 -16.23 4.98
C ASN A 197 -17.70 -16.84 6.26
N ARG A 198 -16.37 -16.75 6.45
CA ARG A 198 -15.57 -17.38 7.52
C ARG A 198 -15.55 -18.93 7.49
N ASP A 199 -16.15 -19.54 6.48
CA ASP A 199 -16.25 -20.99 6.31
C ASP A 199 -15.88 -21.45 4.88
N GLY A 200 -15.37 -20.55 4.05
CA GLY A 200 -15.00 -20.82 2.66
C GLY A 200 -16.20 -20.94 1.72
N GLY A 201 -17.37 -20.44 2.12
CA GLY A 201 -18.62 -20.57 1.37
C GLY A 201 -19.18 -21.98 1.37
N THR A 202 -20.17 -22.23 0.50
CA THR A 202 -20.95 -23.49 0.51
C THR A 202 -20.10 -24.76 0.37
N ASN A 203 -18.99 -24.68 -0.38
CA ASN A 203 -18.10 -25.80 -0.63
C ASN A 203 -16.82 -25.75 0.24
N GLY A 204 -16.57 -24.68 0.99
CA GLY A 204 -15.31 -24.50 1.72
C GLY A 204 -14.10 -24.19 0.84
N GLU A 205 -14.31 -23.67 -0.38
CA GLU A 205 -13.25 -23.48 -1.40
C GLU A 205 -13.05 -22.01 -1.78
N ASP A 206 -13.83 -21.09 -1.22
CA ASP A 206 -13.90 -19.71 -1.64
C ASP A 206 -13.10 -18.78 -0.69
N ILE A 207 -12.16 -18.01 -1.25
CA ILE A 207 -11.30 -17.07 -0.52
C ILE A 207 -11.48 -15.65 -1.07
N LEU A 208 -11.64 -14.71 -0.16
CA LEU A 208 -11.53 -13.28 -0.44
C LEU A 208 -10.06 -12.85 -0.35
N TYR A 209 -9.59 -12.11 -1.34
CA TYR A 209 -8.30 -11.43 -1.29
C TYR A 209 -8.46 -9.92 -1.43
N GLY A 210 -7.56 -9.18 -0.79
CA GLY A 210 -7.38 -7.75 -1.01
C GLY A 210 -5.92 -7.45 -1.33
N THR A 211 -5.68 -6.46 -2.18
CA THR A 211 -4.33 -6.11 -2.67
C THR A 211 -3.84 -4.77 -2.14
N VAL A 212 -2.52 -4.57 -2.22
CA VAL A 212 -1.80 -3.37 -1.79
C VAL A 212 -2.20 -2.12 -2.58
N ASP A 213 -2.62 -2.29 -3.84
CA ASP A 213 -3.15 -1.27 -4.75
C ASP A 213 -4.67 -1.09 -4.66
N GLY A 214 -5.34 -1.80 -3.74
CA GLY A 214 -6.72 -1.53 -3.35
C GLY A 214 -7.79 -2.33 -4.10
N LYS A 215 -7.42 -3.37 -4.85
CA LYS A 215 -8.36 -4.28 -5.50
C LYS A 215 -8.85 -5.35 -4.53
N LEU A 216 -10.02 -5.89 -4.82
CA LEU A 216 -10.64 -6.98 -4.06
C LEU A 216 -11.07 -8.06 -5.03
N GLY A 217 -11.03 -9.33 -4.63
CA GLY A 217 -11.60 -10.39 -5.45
C GLY A 217 -12.00 -11.61 -4.65
N LEU A 218 -12.84 -12.43 -5.27
CA LEU A 218 -13.28 -13.71 -4.75
C LEU A 218 -12.80 -14.81 -5.70
N ILE A 219 -11.94 -15.66 -5.19
CA ILE A 219 -11.38 -16.79 -5.92
C ILE A 219 -11.89 -18.09 -5.31
N ARG A 220 -12.27 -19.02 -6.18
CA ARG A 220 -12.50 -20.42 -5.81
C ARG A 220 -11.26 -21.24 -6.11
N ILE A 221 -10.86 -22.07 -5.14
CA ILE A 221 -9.66 -22.91 -5.20
C ILE A 221 -10.11 -24.37 -5.16
N THR A 222 -9.78 -25.10 -6.22
CA THR A 222 -10.07 -26.54 -6.35
C THR A 222 -8.77 -27.34 -6.29
N ASP A 223 -8.84 -28.66 -6.45
CA ASP A 223 -7.68 -29.57 -6.39
C ASP A 223 -6.56 -29.21 -7.37
N SER A 224 -6.91 -28.74 -8.56
CA SER A 224 -5.97 -28.59 -9.68
C SER A 224 -6.08 -27.26 -10.41
N SER A 225 -6.99 -26.37 -9.98
CA SER A 225 -7.25 -25.12 -10.69
C SER A 225 -7.95 -24.11 -9.80
N SER A 226 -7.90 -22.84 -10.20
CA SER A 226 -8.71 -21.79 -9.60
C SER A 226 -9.68 -21.19 -10.61
N SER A 227 -10.75 -20.58 -10.10
CA SER A 227 -11.65 -19.76 -10.89
C SER A 227 -11.97 -18.47 -10.15
N SER A 228 -11.67 -17.32 -10.76
CA SER A 228 -12.14 -16.03 -10.25
C SER A 228 -13.65 -15.94 -10.45
N LYS A 229 -14.37 -15.56 -9.38
CA LYS A 229 -15.82 -15.33 -9.45
C LYS A 229 -16.13 -13.89 -9.80
N TRP A 230 -15.44 -12.95 -9.17
CA TRP A 230 -15.53 -11.52 -9.43
C TRP A 230 -14.28 -10.83 -8.90
N GLU A 231 -14.01 -9.65 -9.45
CA GLU A 231 -12.98 -8.72 -9.02
C GLU A 231 -13.59 -7.32 -8.97
N ILE A 232 -13.19 -6.54 -7.97
CA ILE A 232 -13.56 -5.13 -7.82
C ILE A 232 -12.28 -4.31 -8.01
N ASP A 233 -12.26 -3.54 -9.10
CA ASP A 233 -11.19 -2.59 -9.38
C ASP A 233 -11.26 -1.36 -8.46
N ASN A 234 -10.10 -0.71 -8.29
CA ASN A 234 -9.97 0.48 -7.45
C ASN A 234 -10.12 1.77 -8.25
N GLU A 235 -11.26 1.96 -8.93
CA GLU A 235 -11.49 3.11 -9.83
C GLU A 235 -11.32 4.47 -9.13
N LYS A 236 -11.71 4.53 -7.84
CA LYS A 236 -11.61 5.74 -7.01
C LYS A 236 -10.23 5.94 -6.38
N LYS A 237 -9.23 5.12 -6.73
CA LYS A 237 -7.83 5.20 -6.25
C LYS A 237 -7.72 5.28 -4.73
N LYS A 238 -8.50 4.46 -4.04
CA LYS A 238 -8.51 4.35 -2.58
C LYS A 238 -7.27 3.61 -2.08
N GLY A 239 -7.06 3.67 -0.77
CA GLY A 239 -5.98 2.96 -0.11
C GLY A 239 -5.95 1.44 -0.35
N GLY A 240 -4.78 0.84 -0.12
CA GLY A 240 -4.58 -0.60 -0.14
C GLY A 240 -5.44 -1.32 0.91
N VAL A 241 -5.84 -2.55 0.62
CA VAL A 241 -6.72 -3.30 1.53
C VAL A 241 -5.90 -3.92 2.67
N LEU A 242 -6.24 -3.60 3.92
CA LEU A 242 -5.53 -4.12 5.10
C LEU A 242 -6.34 -5.19 5.84
N CYS A 243 -7.66 -5.12 5.81
CA CYS A 243 -8.50 -6.09 6.51
C CYS A 243 -9.84 -6.30 5.80
N ILE A 244 -10.32 -7.55 5.84
CA ILE A 244 -11.58 -7.98 5.27
C ILE A 244 -12.31 -8.83 6.32
N ASP A 245 -13.62 -8.70 6.39
CA ASP A 245 -14.49 -9.61 7.13
C ASP A 245 -15.83 -9.80 6.41
N THR A 246 -16.60 -10.81 6.81
CA THR A 246 -17.96 -11.05 6.29
C THR A 246 -18.99 -11.09 7.42
N TYR A 247 -20.03 -10.27 7.28
CA TYR A 247 -21.09 -10.14 8.28
C TYR A 247 -22.36 -9.56 7.64
N ASP A 248 -23.52 -10.08 8.03
CA ASP A 248 -24.84 -9.59 7.56
C ASP A 248 -25.21 -8.32 8.34
N ILE A 249 -24.71 -7.16 7.88
CA ILE A 249 -24.99 -5.85 8.48
C ILE A 249 -26.25 -5.22 7.89
N LEU A 250 -26.63 -5.60 6.66
CA LEU A 250 -27.87 -5.16 6.02
C LEU A 250 -29.11 -5.88 6.57
N GLY A 251 -28.94 -7.05 7.19
CA GLY A 251 -30.01 -7.86 7.78
C GLY A 251 -30.87 -8.57 6.74
N ASP A 252 -30.34 -8.83 5.54
CA ASP A 252 -31.06 -9.50 4.45
C ASP A 252 -30.85 -11.04 4.43
N GLY A 253 -30.06 -11.55 5.37
CA GLY A 253 -29.74 -12.97 5.52
C GLY A 253 -28.52 -13.43 4.72
N VAL A 254 -27.93 -12.56 3.90
CA VAL A 254 -26.67 -12.79 3.18
C VAL A 254 -25.59 -11.95 3.84
N LYS A 255 -24.41 -12.54 4.09
CA LYS A 255 -23.32 -11.78 4.70
C LYS A 255 -22.76 -10.78 3.71
N ASP A 256 -22.62 -9.54 4.15
CA ASP A 256 -21.94 -8.48 3.43
C ASP A 256 -20.42 -8.59 3.58
N ILE A 257 -19.67 -7.96 2.68
CA ILE A 257 -18.22 -7.85 2.75
C ILE A 257 -17.86 -6.52 3.39
N LEU A 258 -17.13 -6.58 4.49
CA LEU A 258 -16.61 -5.44 5.22
C LEU A 258 -15.14 -5.26 4.86
N VAL A 259 -14.74 -4.05 4.46
CA VAL A 259 -13.38 -3.77 3.99
C VAL A 259 -12.80 -2.57 4.73
N GLY A 260 -11.60 -2.72 5.30
CA GLY A 260 -10.81 -1.63 5.87
C GLY A 260 -9.54 -1.37 5.07
N ARG A 261 -9.30 -0.11 4.72
CA ARG A 261 -8.20 0.34 3.85
C ARG A 261 -7.12 1.12 4.61
N ASP A 262 -5.94 1.22 4.00
CA ASP A 262 -4.79 1.93 4.56
C ASP A 262 -4.93 3.47 4.57
N ASP A 263 -5.88 4.03 3.84
CA ASP A 263 -6.18 5.46 3.82
C ASP A 263 -7.30 5.84 4.82
N GLY A 264 -7.74 4.87 5.63
CA GLY A 264 -8.80 5.05 6.61
C GLY A 264 -10.21 4.76 6.09
N THR A 265 -10.36 4.47 4.80
CA THR A 265 -11.68 4.16 4.23
C THR A 265 -12.19 2.81 4.73
N VAL A 266 -13.45 2.81 5.17
CA VAL A 266 -14.24 1.65 5.57
C VAL A 266 -15.37 1.51 4.56
N GLU A 267 -15.52 0.33 3.98
CA GLU A 267 -16.52 0.03 2.96
C GLU A 267 -17.36 -1.18 3.35
N VAL A 268 -18.63 -1.16 2.96
CA VAL A 268 -19.55 -2.30 3.06
C VAL A 268 -20.08 -2.60 1.67
N TYR A 269 -19.87 -3.83 1.20
CA TYR A 269 -20.40 -4.33 -0.05
C TYR A 269 -21.47 -5.38 0.23
N GLY A 270 -22.69 -5.12 -0.24
CA GLY A 270 -23.75 -6.13 -0.29
C GLY A 270 -23.86 -6.70 -1.70
N PHE A 271 -24.59 -7.79 -1.87
CA PHE A 271 -24.74 -8.42 -3.18
C PHE A 271 -25.99 -7.93 -3.91
N ASP A 272 -25.94 -7.90 -5.24
CA ASP A 272 -27.10 -7.63 -6.09
C ASP A 272 -27.81 -8.93 -6.52
N SER A 273 -28.80 -8.81 -7.41
CA SER A 273 -29.52 -9.97 -7.94
C SER A 273 -28.66 -10.91 -8.80
N SER A 274 -27.53 -10.43 -9.31
CA SER A 274 -26.57 -11.19 -10.11
C SER A 274 -25.47 -11.81 -9.24
N ASN A 275 -25.54 -11.63 -7.92
CA ASN A 275 -24.51 -12.02 -6.94
C ASN A 275 -23.17 -11.30 -7.16
N GLU A 276 -23.22 -10.07 -7.68
CA GLU A 276 -22.09 -9.17 -7.79
C GLU A 276 -22.05 -8.21 -6.60
N PRO A 277 -20.85 -7.89 -6.07
CA PRO A 277 -20.71 -6.99 -4.94
C PRO A 277 -21.03 -5.54 -5.36
N THR A 278 -21.81 -4.85 -4.55
CA THR A 278 -22.24 -3.46 -4.74
C THR A 278 -21.98 -2.66 -3.48
N LEU A 279 -21.33 -1.50 -3.62
CA LEU A 279 -21.03 -0.61 -2.49
C LEU A 279 -22.34 -0.09 -1.86
N ARG A 280 -22.50 -0.28 -0.55
CA ARG A 280 -23.68 0.14 0.22
C ARG A 280 -23.39 1.25 1.22
N PHE A 281 -22.15 1.31 1.71
CA PHE A 281 -21.72 2.30 2.69
C PHE A 281 -20.22 2.58 2.58
N GLU A 282 -19.85 3.83 2.83
CA GLU A 282 -18.49 4.31 2.82
C GLU A 282 -18.31 5.32 3.97
N HIS A 283 -17.25 5.17 4.77
CA HIS A 283 -16.86 6.11 5.80
C HIS A 283 -15.34 6.22 5.88
N VAL A 284 -14.81 7.43 6.09
CA VAL A 284 -13.36 7.66 6.13
C VAL A 284 -12.93 7.99 7.55
N LEU A 285 -12.08 7.15 8.11
CA LEU A 285 -11.32 7.41 9.33
C LEU A 285 -10.02 8.15 8.99
N LEU A 286 -9.41 8.80 9.97
CA LEU A 286 -8.22 9.65 9.74
C LEU A 286 -6.90 8.87 9.67
N GLU A 287 -6.95 7.57 9.89
CA GLU A 287 -5.80 6.68 10.14
C GLU A 287 -6.05 5.35 9.42
N SER A 288 -4.99 4.59 9.14
CA SER A 288 -5.10 3.28 8.51
C SER A 288 -5.97 2.33 9.33
N VAL A 289 -6.95 1.67 8.69
CA VAL A 289 -7.81 0.65 9.33
C VAL A 289 -7.09 -0.68 9.33
N THR A 290 -6.55 -1.09 10.48
CA THR A 290 -5.73 -2.29 10.59
C THR A 290 -6.53 -3.57 10.83
N SER A 291 -7.75 -3.45 11.36
CA SER A 291 -8.66 -4.58 11.61
C SER A 291 -10.12 -4.16 11.46
N ILE A 292 -10.95 -5.08 10.96
CA ILE A 292 -12.40 -4.90 10.80
C ILE A 292 -13.13 -6.19 11.19
N GLN A 293 -14.26 -6.07 11.88
CA GLN A 293 -15.14 -7.18 12.23
C GLN A 293 -16.61 -6.71 12.29
N GLY A 294 -17.54 -7.51 11.79
CA GLY A 294 -18.96 -7.31 12.03
C GLY A 294 -19.45 -8.07 13.27
N GLY A 295 -20.34 -7.46 14.04
CA GLY A 295 -20.89 -8.04 15.25
C GLY A 295 -21.77 -7.09 16.05
N CYS A 296 -21.86 -7.30 17.36
CA CYS A 296 -22.64 -6.48 18.29
C CYS A 296 -21.84 -6.27 19.58
N VAL A 297 -21.35 -5.06 19.86
CA VAL A 297 -20.51 -4.77 21.05
C VAL A 297 -21.16 -3.73 21.95
N GLY A 298 -21.60 -2.60 21.38
CA GLY A 298 -22.11 -1.44 22.11
C GLY A 298 -23.39 -1.75 22.90
N LYS A 299 -24.46 -2.09 22.17
CA LYS A 299 -25.78 -2.39 22.71
C LYS A 299 -26.37 -3.61 22.04
N GLU A 300 -27.03 -4.45 22.84
CA GLU A 300 -27.67 -5.68 22.37
C GLU A 300 -28.65 -5.40 21.22
N SER A 301 -28.67 -6.30 20.23
CA SER A 301 -29.55 -6.26 19.05
C SER A 301 -29.30 -5.14 18.03
N TYR A 302 -28.26 -4.32 18.21
CA TYR A 302 -27.79 -3.40 17.18
C TYR A 302 -26.48 -3.92 16.62
N ASP A 303 -26.51 -4.25 15.35
CA ASP A 303 -25.33 -4.66 14.61
C ASP A 303 -24.41 -3.47 14.35
N GLU A 304 -23.12 -3.74 14.33
CA GLU A 304 -22.06 -2.77 14.13
C GLU A 304 -20.91 -3.34 13.29
N VAL A 305 -20.28 -2.45 12.54
CA VAL A 305 -18.96 -2.68 11.96
C VAL A 305 -17.93 -2.12 12.93
N LEU A 306 -17.21 -3.02 13.61
CA LEU A 306 -16.12 -2.67 14.52
C LEU A 306 -14.82 -2.53 13.73
N THR A 307 -14.14 -1.41 13.91
CA THR A 307 -12.84 -1.13 13.31
C THR A 307 -11.80 -0.85 14.38
N ALA A 308 -10.54 -1.13 14.05
CA ALA A 308 -9.40 -0.68 14.83
C ALA A 308 -8.42 0.06 13.90
N THR A 309 -7.97 1.24 14.29
CA THR A 309 -7.01 2.04 13.52
C THR A 309 -5.58 1.86 14.00
N TYR A 310 -4.59 2.26 13.19
CA TYR A 310 -3.16 2.12 13.51
C TYR A 310 -2.78 2.68 14.88
N THR A 311 -3.31 3.84 15.29
CA THR A 311 -2.98 4.43 16.60
C THR A 311 -3.73 3.81 17.78
N GLY A 312 -4.50 2.74 17.54
CA GLY A 312 -5.17 1.95 18.56
C GLY A 312 -6.59 2.38 18.89
N TRP A 313 -7.21 3.29 18.12
CA TRP A 313 -8.63 3.60 18.32
C TRP A 313 -9.49 2.42 17.91
N VAL A 314 -10.30 1.93 18.85
CA VAL A 314 -11.33 0.91 18.60
C VAL A 314 -12.68 1.63 18.50
N THR A 315 -13.25 1.60 17.31
CA THR A 315 -14.43 2.38 16.92
C THR A 315 -15.51 1.47 16.33
N GLY A 316 -16.75 1.64 16.74
CA GLY A 316 -17.91 0.98 16.14
C GLY A 316 -18.66 1.93 15.20
N LEU A 317 -19.09 1.40 14.07
CA LEU A 317 -20.07 2.03 13.17
C LEU A 317 -21.39 1.27 13.34
N THR A 318 -22.28 1.79 14.17
CA THR A 318 -23.49 1.07 14.63
C THR A 318 -24.75 1.46 13.86
N THR A 319 -25.65 0.50 13.71
CA THR A 319 -27.03 0.69 13.22
C THR A 319 -27.94 1.43 14.20
N GLU A 320 -27.52 1.62 15.46
CA GLU A 320 -28.32 2.38 16.42
C GLU A 320 -28.45 3.84 15.97
N SER A 321 -29.70 4.31 15.86
CA SER A 321 -30.00 5.72 15.61
C SER A 321 -29.61 6.59 16.80
N GLN A 322 -28.66 7.51 16.62
CA GLN A 322 -28.39 8.54 17.63
C GLN A 322 -29.48 9.62 17.56
N GLN A 323 -30.56 9.48 18.32
CA GLN A 323 -31.52 10.57 18.49
C GLN A 323 -30.89 11.67 19.35
N ALA A 324 -30.59 12.83 18.74
CA ALA A 324 -30.37 14.05 19.51
C ALA A 324 -31.70 14.42 20.19
N GLU A 325 -31.73 14.47 21.53
CA GLU A 325 -32.90 14.97 22.26
C GLU A 325 -33.15 16.43 21.86
N ALA A 326 -34.13 16.66 20.98
CA ALA A 326 -34.58 18.00 20.64
C ALA A 326 -35.29 18.62 21.85
N GLY A 327 -34.64 19.62 22.47
CA GLY A 327 -35.30 20.49 23.45
C GLY A 327 -36.28 21.46 22.76
N PRO A 328 -37.17 22.12 23.52
CA PRO A 328 -37.96 23.22 22.97
C PRO A 328 -37.04 24.41 22.65
N GLY A 329 -37.02 24.81 21.37
CA GLY A 329 -36.09 25.81 20.80
C GLY A 329 -34.89 25.15 20.14
N GLU A 330 -34.44 25.65 18.98
CA GLU A 330 -33.36 25.14 18.12
C GLU A 330 -31.95 25.11 18.76
N GLU A 331 -31.84 24.87 20.08
CA GLU A 331 -30.58 24.61 20.77
C GLU A 331 -30.39 23.09 20.89
N VAL A 332 -29.45 22.55 20.10
CA VAL A 332 -28.97 21.17 20.25
C VAL A 332 -28.27 21.06 21.62
N LYS A 333 -28.98 20.57 22.65
CA LYS A 333 -28.37 20.31 23.95
C LYS A 333 -27.52 19.05 23.88
N MET A 334 -26.23 19.18 24.19
CA MET A 334 -25.33 18.04 24.38
C MET A 334 -25.95 17.06 25.39
N SER A 335 -25.97 15.76 25.06
CA SER A 335 -26.50 14.73 25.95
C SER A 335 -25.81 14.77 27.32
N ARG A 336 -26.55 14.38 28.37
CA ARG A 336 -26.01 14.32 29.74
C ARG A 336 -24.78 13.41 29.84
N GLU A 337 -24.74 12.34 29.03
CA GLU A 337 -23.60 11.43 28.95
C GLU A 337 -22.36 12.10 28.37
N THR A 338 -22.52 12.85 27.27
CA THR A 338 -21.41 13.60 26.65
C THR A 338 -20.86 14.65 27.62
N GLN A 339 -21.73 15.37 28.34
CA GLN A 339 -21.29 16.35 29.35
C GLN A 339 -20.48 15.70 30.49
N SER A 340 -20.93 14.54 30.98
CA SER A 340 -20.21 13.79 32.01
C SER A 340 -18.84 13.31 31.53
N LYS A 341 -18.75 12.79 30.30
CA LYS A 341 -17.48 12.37 29.68
C LYS A 341 -16.52 13.55 29.54
N VAL A 342 -16.99 14.71 29.07
CA VAL A 342 -16.17 15.92 28.95
C VAL A 342 -15.65 16.38 30.32
N ALA A 343 -16.48 16.34 31.36
CA ALA A 343 -16.06 16.70 32.72
C ALA A 343 -14.97 15.75 33.27
N ALA A 344 -15.12 14.44 33.06
CA ALA A 344 -14.12 13.45 33.46
C ALA A 344 -12.78 13.67 32.73
N LEU A 345 -12.83 13.89 31.40
CA LEU A 345 -11.64 14.16 30.59
C LEU A 345 -10.91 15.43 31.03
N ARG A 346 -11.64 16.49 31.42
CA ARG A 346 -11.02 17.72 31.96
C ARG A 346 -10.27 17.46 33.27
N ALA A 347 -10.89 16.72 34.19
CA ALA A 347 -10.26 16.39 35.47
C ALA A 347 -8.99 15.52 35.28
N GLU A 348 -9.04 14.55 34.36
CA GLU A 348 -7.89 13.73 34.01
C GLU A 348 -6.78 14.56 33.37
N LEU A 349 -7.13 15.46 32.44
CA LEU A 349 -6.18 16.34 31.77
C LEU A 349 -5.45 17.25 32.77
N ASP A 350 -6.16 17.86 33.72
CA ASP A 350 -5.54 18.69 34.76
C ASP A 350 -4.55 17.88 35.61
N GLN A 351 -4.92 16.65 36.00
CA GLN A 351 -4.05 15.77 36.77
C GLN A 351 -2.80 15.35 35.99
N LEU A 352 -2.96 14.98 34.71
CA LEU A 352 -1.85 14.59 33.84
C LEU A 352 -0.93 15.78 33.55
N GLN A 353 -1.48 16.96 33.32
CA GLN A 353 -0.71 18.17 33.05
C GLN A 353 0.20 18.51 34.24
N MET A 354 -0.30 18.45 35.48
CA MET A 354 0.53 18.63 36.68
C MET A 354 1.67 17.61 36.75
N LYS A 355 1.39 16.31 36.53
CA LYS A 355 2.41 15.24 36.56
C LYS A 355 3.48 15.45 35.48
N VAL A 356 3.07 15.82 34.27
CA VAL A 356 3.99 16.06 33.14
C VAL A 356 4.87 17.28 33.40
N VAL A 357 4.33 18.36 33.95
CA VAL A 357 5.12 19.56 34.30
C VAL A 357 6.19 19.22 35.34
N GLN A 358 5.82 18.53 36.42
CA GLN A 358 6.78 18.06 37.43
C GLN A 358 7.86 17.15 36.83
N GLY A 359 7.46 16.25 35.93
CA GLY A 359 8.40 15.38 35.20
C GLY A 359 9.37 16.16 34.31
N ARG A 360 8.89 17.20 33.62
CA ARG A 360 9.71 18.09 32.77
C ARG A 360 10.71 18.89 33.58
N GLU A 361 10.30 19.45 34.72
CA GLU A 361 11.20 20.19 35.63
C GLU A 361 12.31 19.27 36.15
N LYS A 362 11.94 18.06 36.60
CA LYS A 362 12.91 17.05 37.05
C LYS A 362 13.88 16.63 35.94
N TYR A 363 13.37 16.44 34.72
CA TYR A 363 14.20 16.13 33.56
C TYR A 363 15.19 17.25 33.26
N GLN A 364 14.72 18.51 33.24
CA GLN A 364 15.58 19.67 32.98
C GLN A 364 16.69 19.84 34.02
N GLN A 365 16.39 19.61 35.30
CA GLN A 365 17.40 19.64 36.37
C GLN A 365 18.44 18.53 36.19
N THR A 366 18.00 17.33 35.83
CA THR A 366 18.90 16.17 35.63
C THR A 366 19.76 16.33 34.38
N ALA A 367 19.23 16.94 33.32
CA ALA A 367 19.93 17.18 32.06
C ALA A 367 21.14 18.14 32.20
N GLN A 368 21.22 18.91 33.27
CA GLN A 368 22.37 19.77 33.58
C GLN A 368 23.52 19.02 34.26
N SER A 369 23.32 17.77 34.68
CA SER A 369 24.36 16.93 35.28
C SER A 369 25.31 16.37 34.22
N SER A 370 26.62 16.44 34.48
CA SER A 370 27.66 15.91 33.57
C SER A 370 27.70 14.38 33.50
N THR A 371 27.03 13.68 34.42
CA THR A 371 26.95 12.21 34.47
C THR A 371 25.66 11.65 33.87
N ALA A 372 24.71 12.52 33.52
CA ALA A 372 23.41 12.10 33.00
C ALA A 372 23.43 11.98 31.47
N VAL A 373 22.75 10.97 30.94
CA VAL A 373 22.53 10.79 29.49
C VAL A 373 21.05 10.95 29.21
N SER A 374 20.71 11.79 28.23
CA SER A 374 19.33 12.00 27.79
C SER A 374 18.87 10.83 26.92
N ALA A 375 17.85 10.11 27.36
CA ALA A 375 17.22 9.07 26.55
C ALA A 375 16.29 9.69 25.50
N MET A 376 16.32 9.17 24.28
CA MET A 376 15.42 9.59 23.20
C MET A 376 14.16 8.71 23.19
N PRO A 377 12.95 9.29 23.18
CA PRO A 377 11.73 8.53 22.97
C PRO A 377 11.77 7.86 21.59
N VAL A 378 11.55 6.54 21.59
CA VAL A 378 11.35 5.77 20.36
C VAL A 378 9.87 5.79 20.04
N PHE A 379 9.54 6.01 18.77
CA PHE A 379 8.18 5.93 18.24
C PHE A 379 8.17 5.10 16.97
N SER A 380 7.01 4.49 16.67
CA SER A 380 6.83 3.69 15.45
C SER A 380 6.38 4.60 14.31
N ILE A 381 6.95 4.35 13.13
CA ILE A 381 6.53 4.95 11.86
C ILE A 381 6.06 3.81 10.98
N ASN A 382 4.85 3.91 10.47
CA ASN A 382 4.31 3.05 9.44
C ASN A 382 4.49 3.78 8.10
N ASP A 383 5.47 3.34 7.32
CA ASP A 383 5.83 3.93 6.04
C ASP A 383 5.55 2.97 4.88
N LYS A 384 5.03 3.53 3.78
CA LYS A 384 4.76 2.82 2.53
C LYS A 384 5.22 3.66 1.36
N PHE A 385 6.04 3.08 0.50
CA PHE A 385 6.57 3.72 -0.70
C PHE A 385 6.27 2.83 -1.91
N THR A 386 5.15 3.12 -2.58
CA THR A 386 4.60 2.25 -3.64
C THR A 386 4.43 3.01 -4.94
N LEU A 387 4.80 2.37 -6.06
CA LEU A 387 4.57 2.90 -7.40
C LEU A 387 3.10 2.76 -7.78
N CYS A 388 2.45 3.88 -8.08
CA CYS A 388 1.09 3.92 -8.61
C CYS A 388 1.13 3.76 -10.13
N GLN A 389 0.44 2.74 -10.65
CA GLN A 389 0.41 2.43 -12.08
C GLN A 389 -0.30 3.52 -12.90
N ASP A 390 -1.40 4.07 -12.37
CA ASP A 390 -2.28 4.97 -13.13
C ASP A 390 -1.64 6.32 -13.50
N ASP A 391 -0.77 6.85 -12.65
CA ASP A 391 -0.16 8.17 -12.85
C ASP A 391 1.37 8.13 -12.93
N ALA A 392 1.95 6.92 -12.91
CA ALA A 392 3.39 6.66 -12.96
C ALA A 392 4.17 7.56 -11.99
N SER A 393 3.70 7.59 -10.73
CA SER A 393 4.30 8.29 -9.60
C SER A 393 4.33 7.39 -8.37
N TYR A 394 5.27 7.62 -7.46
CA TYR A 394 5.32 6.93 -6.17
C TYR A 394 4.42 7.64 -5.17
N SER A 395 3.58 6.89 -4.45
CA SER A 395 2.93 7.38 -3.24
C SER A 395 3.77 7.01 -2.02
N LEU A 396 4.29 8.04 -1.34
CA LEU A 396 4.93 7.94 -0.04
C LEU A 396 3.89 8.26 1.04
N THR A 397 3.48 7.24 1.78
CA THR A 397 2.64 7.38 2.97
C THR A 397 3.48 7.23 4.23
N LEU A 398 3.32 8.16 5.16
CA LEU A 398 3.97 8.18 6.46
C LEU A 398 2.91 8.32 7.55
N GLU A 399 2.89 7.40 8.50
CA GLU A 399 1.93 7.40 9.59
C GLU A 399 2.62 7.20 10.95
N VAL A 400 2.26 8.03 11.92
CA VAL A 400 2.88 8.09 13.25
C VAL A 400 1.81 8.06 14.33
N GLN A 401 2.13 7.42 15.46
CA GLN A 401 1.25 7.30 16.63
C GLN A 401 0.78 8.62 17.25
N THR A 402 1.49 9.71 16.96
CA THR A 402 1.18 11.06 17.44
C THR A 402 1.25 12.03 16.27
N ALA A 403 0.50 13.13 16.37
CA ALA A 403 0.49 14.16 15.33
C ALA A 403 1.91 14.59 14.92
N ILE A 404 2.11 14.69 13.61
CA ILE A 404 3.37 15.14 13.00
C ILE A 404 3.48 16.65 13.21
N ASP A 405 4.66 17.13 13.58
CA ASP A 405 4.97 18.56 13.65
C ASP A 405 5.48 19.04 12.29
N ASN A 406 6.52 18.38 11.81
CA ASN A 406 7.08 18.63 10.49
C ASN A 406 7.71 17.36 9.90
N LEU A 407 7.74 17.33 8.58
CA LEU A 407 8.47 16.37 7.77
C LEU A 407 9.46 17.14 6.88
N LEU A 408 10.73 16.77 6.91
CA LEU A 408 11.72 17.24 5.95
C LEU A 408 12.02 16.12 4.95
N LEU A 409 11.88 16.41 3.66
CA LEU A 409 12.31 15.57 2.56
C LEU A 409 13.63 16.10 2.01
N GLN A 410 14.59 15.20 1.85
CA GLN A 410 15.88 15.48 1.23
C GLN A 410 16.11 14.44 0.12
N SER A 411 16.51 14.87 -1.06
CA SER A 411 16.82 13.97 -2.18
C SER A 411 18.18 14.29 -2.78
N ASP A 412 18.93 13.23 -3.11
CA ASP A 412 20.17 13.30 -3.90
C ASP A 412 19.92 13.10 -5.42
N VAL A 413 18.64 12.97 -5.82
CA VAL A 413 18.17 12.91 -7.21
C VAL A 413 17.07 13.92 -7.46
N PRO A 414 16.96 14.47 -8.69
CA PRO A 414 15.84 15.32 -9.03
C PRO A 414 14.55 14.51 -9.05
N ILE A 415 13.58 14.99 -8.30
CA ILE A 415 12.24 14.42 -8.19
C ILE A 415 11.24 15.57 -8.12
N ASP A 416 10.06 15.36 -8.70
CA ASP A 416 8.98 16.32 -8.59
C ASP A 416 8.01 15.86 -7.50
N LEU A 417 7.64 16.77 -6.61
CA LEU A 417 6.58 16.53 -5.64
C LEU A 417 5.26 17.04 -6.22
N LEU A 418 4.25 16.17 -6.29
CA LEU A 418 2.93 16.54 -6.76
C LEU A 418 2.03 16.91 -5.58
N ASP A 419 1.21 17.93 -5.77
CA ASP A 419 0.21 18.31 -4.79
C ASP A 419 -0.83 17.20 -4.61
N VAL A 420 -1.24 16.98 -3.36
CA VAL A 420 -2.26 16.01 -2.97
C VAL A 420 -3.37 16.78 -2.27
N ASP A 421 -4.58 16.79 -2.85
CA ASP A 421 -5.70 17.61 -2.34
C ASP A 421 -6.08 17.29 -0.89
N LYS A 422 -5.90 16.03 -0.46
CA LYS A 422 -6.15 15.58 0.91
C LYS A 422 -5.11 16.10 1.92
N ASN A 423 -3.97 16.62 1.46
CA ASN A 423 -2.87 17.05 2.32
C ASN A 423 -3.06 18.50 2.78
N SER A 424 -3.26 18.69 4.08
CA SER A 424 -3.41 20.02 4.69
C SER A 424 -2.09 20.64 5.16
N ALA A 425 -0.94 20.03 4.87
CA ALA A 425 0.35 20.54 5.30
C ALA A 425 0.81 21.71 4.42
N VAL A 426 1.49 22.69 5.03
CA VAL A 426 2.10 23.79 4.30
C VAL A 426 3.48 23.37 3.83
N VAL A 427 3.72 23.53 2.53
CA VAL A 427 4.97 23.13 1.87
C VAL A 427 5.90 24.33 1.74
N SER A 428 7.18 24.13 2.06
CA SER A 428 8.23 25.12 1.79
C SER A 428 9.44 24.46 1.11
N PHE A 429 9.75 24.91 -0.09
CA PHE A 429 10.94 24.50 -0.85
C PHE A 429 12.12 25.37 -0.42
N SER A 430 13.21 24.72 -0.01
CA SER A 430 14.46 25.41 0.31
C SER A 430 15.37 25.44 -0.90
N GLU A 431 16.10 26.54 -1.09
CA GLU A 431 17.11 26.63 -2.13
C GLU A 431 18.17 25.53 -1.96
N CYS A 432 18.55 24.92 -3.07
CA CYS A 432 19.42 23.77 -3.13
C CYS A 432 20.68 24.10 -3.94
N ASP A 433 21.86 23.85 -3.37
CA ASP A 433 23.15 24.00 -4.08
C ASP A 433 23.43 22.73 -4.91
N SER A 434 22.78 22.62 -6.08
CA SER A 434 22.92 21.46 -6.98
C SER A 434 24.31 21.32 -7.61
N GLU A 435 25.14 22.38 -7.58
CA GLU A 435 26.49 22.38 -8.16
C GLU A 435 27.56 21.69 -7.29
N GLN A 436 27.25 21.37 -6.03
CA GLN A 436 28.19 20.67 -5.15
C GLN A 436 28.11 19.14 -5.37
N PRO A 437 29.24 18.40 -5.38
CA PRO A 437 29.28 16.94 -5.59
C PRO A 437 28.62 16.10 -4.48
N LYS A 438 28.02 16.74 -3.47
CA LYS A 438 27.15 16.17 -2.41
C LYS A 438 25.95 17.08 -2.11
N GLY A 439 25.56 17.90 -3.09
CA GLY A 439 24.42 18.79 -2.99
C GLY A 439 23.11 18.01 -2.93
N ASN A 440 22.11 18.63 -2.31
CA ASN A 440 20.75 18.12 -2.39
C ASN A 440 20.15 18.61 -3.71
N PHE A 441 19.45 17.74 -4.43
CA PHE A 441 18.63 18.16 -5.57
C PHE A 441 17.27 18.68 -5.10
N LEU A 442 16.82 18.22 -3.93
CA LEU A 442 15.57 18.64 -3.32
C LEU A 442 15.70 18.75 -1.81
N LEU A 443 15.19 19.85 -1.26
CA LEU A 443 14.96 20.06 0.17
C LEU A 443 13.57 20.68 0.37
N VAL A 444 12.66 19.92 0.97
CA VAL A 444 11.28 20.35 1.16
C VAL A 444 10.84 20.07 2.58
N THR A 445 10.25 21.08 3.23
CA THR A 445 9.65 20.92 4.55
C THR A 445 8.13 21.00 4.45
N TYR A 446 7.45 19.97 4.93
CA TYR A 446 6.01 19.93 5.15
C TYR A 446 5.73 20.22 6.62
N ARG A 447 5.02 21.31 6.89
CA ARG A 447 4.58 21.67 8.25
C ARG A 447 3.11 21.32 8.43
N CYS A 448 2.85 20.38 9.34
CA CYS A 448 1.52 19.92 9.65
C CYS A 448 0.86 20.89 10.65
N GLN A 449 -0.15 21.65 10.21
CA GLN A 449 -0.85 22.61 11.07
C GLN A 449 -1.89 21.93 11.98
N ALA A 450 -2.66 21.00 11.42
CA ALA A 450 -3.63 20.18 12.13
C ALA A 450 -2.97 19.03 12.91
N ASN A 451 -3.76 18.32 13.72
CA ASN A 451 -3.33 17.10 14.41
C ASN A 451 -3.33 15.91 13.42
N THR A 452 -2.47 15.96 12.42
CA THR A 452 -2.35 14.93 11.38
C THR A 452 -1.37 13.84 11.81
N THR A 453 -1.85 12.61 11.92
CA THR A 453 -1.03 11.42 12.23
C THR A 453 -0.50 10.74 10.97
N ARG A 454 -1.22 10.86 9.85
CA ARG A 454 -0.85 10.37 8.52
C ARG A 454 -0.56 11.54 7.57
N LEU A 455 0.45 11.35 6.71
CA LEU A 455 0.81 12.26 5.63
C LEU A 455 1.07 11.45 4.36
N GLU A 456 0.48 11.87 3.25
CA GLU A 456 0.66 11.25 1.94
C GLU A 456 1.24 12.25 0.95
N LEU A 457 2.23 11.79 0.19
CA LEU A 457 3.02 12.59 -0.73
C LEU A 457 3.17 11.82 -2.05
N LYS A 458 3.02 12.53 -3.17
CA LYS A 458 3.31 11.95 -4.48
C LYS A 458 4.67 12.40 -4.97
N VAL A 459 5.52 11.43 -5.29
CA VAL A 459 6.89 11.62 -5.75
C VAL A 459 7.00 11.10 -7.18
N ARG A 460 7.30 11.98 -8.11
CA ARG A 460 7.58 11.60 -9.50
C ARG A 460 9.09 11.47 -9.69
N SER A 461 9.51 10.29 -10.11
CA SER A 461 10.90 10.01 -10.48
C SER A 461 11.12 10.16 -11.99
N ILE A 462 12.37 10.34 -12.37
CA ILE A 462 12.83 10.32 -13.76
C ILE A 462 13.63 9.05 -13.98
N GLU A 463 13.28 8.30 -15.01
CA GLU A 463 13.95 7.04 -15.34
C GLU A 463 15.41 7.29 -15.73
N GLY A 464 16.32 6.40 -15.29
CA GLY A 464 17.76 6.57 -15.44
C GLY A 464 18.43 7.39 -14.33
N GLN A 465 17.67 8.18 -13.56
CA GLN A 465 18.18 8.90 -12.39
C GLN A 465 17.85 8.13 -11.11
N TYR A 466 18.87 7.79 -10.33
CA TYR A 466 18.74 6.88 -9.19
C TYR A 466 19.56 7.33 -7.99
N GLY A 467 19.04 7.07 -6.80
CA GLY A 467 19.59 7.58 -5.56
C GLY A 467 18.67 7.32 -4.37
N THR A 468 18.79 8.17 -3.35
CA THR A 468 18.11 8.07 -2.06
C THR A 468 17.23 9.28 -1.79
N LEU A 469 15.97 9.01 -1.46
CA LEU A 469 15.04 9.96 -0.85
C LEU A 469 15.01 9.74 0.66
N GLN A 470 15.34 10.77 1.43
CA GLN A 470 15.32 10.73 2.89
C GLN A 470 14.13 11.53 3.43
N ALA A 471 13.40 10.93 4.36
CA ALA A 471 12.30 11.57 5.09
C ALA A 471 12.67 11.66 6.57
N TYR A 472 12.67 12.87 7.11
CA TYR A 472 12.95 13.19 8.50
C TYR A 472 11.65 13.56 9.20
N ILE A 473 11.15 12.65 10.03
CA ILE A 473 9.82 12.76 10.65
C ILE A 473 9.98 13.23 12.09
N THR A 474 9.39 14.39 12.40
CA THR A 474 9.36 14.95 13.76
C THR A 474 7.92 14.96 14.29
N PRO A 475 7.58 14.11 15.27
CA PRO A 475 6.27 14.15 15.93
C PRO A 475 6.17 15.27 16.97
N ARG A 476 4.93 15.60 17.36
CA ARG A 476 4.60 16.49 18.49
C ARG A 476 4.77 15.78 19.84
N LEU A 477 5.97 15.26 20.09
CA LEU A 477 6.37 14.62 21.35
C LEU A 477 7.36 15.50 22.13
N GLN A 478 7.40 15.31 23.46
CA GLN A 478 8.39 15.93 24.34
C GLN A 478 9.17 14.85 25.10
N PRO A 479 10.51 14.77 24.98
CA PRO A 479 11.38 15.63 24.18
C PRO A 479 11.17 15.44 22.67
N LYS A 480 11.40 16.50 21.88
CA LYS A 480 11.34 16.41 20.42
C LYS A 480 12.46 15.50 19.93
N THR A 481 12.09 14.59 19.04
CA THR A 481 13.01 13.67 18.38
C THR A 481 12.66 13.64 16.90
N CYS A 482 13.64 13.28 16.08
CA CYS A 482 13.46 13.09 14.65
C CYS A 482 13.97 11.69 14.31
N GLN A 483 13.21 10.94 13.52
CA GLN A 483 13.65 9.69 12.92
C GLN A 483 13.76 9.88 11.41
N VAL A 484 14.83 9.34 10.83
CA VAL A 484 15.05 9.34 9.39
C VAL A 484 14.63 8.01 8.77
N ARG A 485 13.93 8.07 7.64
CA ARG A 485 13.61 6.94 6.77
C ARG A 485 14.26 7.18 5.41
N GLN A 486 14.80 6.11 4.81
CA GLN A 486 15.51 6.17 3.53
C GLN A 486 14.78 5.29 2.52
N TYR A 487 14.43 5.87 1.38
CA TYR A 487 13.79 5.20 0.25
C TYR A 487 14.72 5.25 -0.94
N LEU A 488 14.77 4.17 -1.71
CA LEU A 488 15.63 4.07 -2.89
C LEU A 488 14.81 4.37 -4.14
N ILE A 489 15.23 5.39 -4.90
CA ILE A 489 14.76 5.60 -6.27
C ILE A 489 15.63 4.75 -7.18
N LYS A 490 15.03 3.72 -7.77
CA LYS A 490 15.71 2.75 -8.64
C LYS A 490 16.02 3.35 -10.03
N PRO A 491 17.07 2.90 -10.72
CA PRO A 491 17.35 3.31 -12.10
C PRO A 491 16.16 3.14 -13.04
N LEU A 492 15.51 1.98 -12.99
CA LEU A 492 14.29 1.69 -13.73
C LEU A 492 13.06 1.81 -12.81
N SER A 493 12.96 2.94 -12.11
CA SER A 493 11.93 3.19 -11.09
C SER A 493 10.50 3.18 -11.60
N LEU A 494 10.25 3.21 -12.91
CA LEU A 494 8.91 3.19 -13.48
C LEU A 494 8.47 1.81 -13.96
N HIS A 495 9.33 0.80 -13.83
CA HIS A 495 9.01 -0.58 -14.16
C HIS A 495 8.24 -1.23 -13.01
N GLN A 496 7.37 -2.18 -13.35
CA GLN A 496 6.56 -2.91 -12.40
C GLN A 496 6.54 -4.38 -12.81
N ARG A 497 6.62 -5.32 -11.86
CA ARG A 497 6.73 -6.74 -12.19
C ARG A 497 5.40 -7.26 -12.71
N THR A 498 5.45 -8.06 -13.77
CA THR A 498 4.30 -8.74 -14.38
C THR A 498 4.58 -10.23 -14.53
N HIS A 499 3.55 -11.02 -14.88
CA HIS A 499 3.67 -12.47 -15.05
C HIS A 499 4.04 -12.88 -16.49
N THR A 500 3.62 -12.08 -17.46
CA THR A 500 3.81 -12.36 -18.89
C THR A 500 4.16 -11.10 -19.68
N ILE A 501 4.74 -11.31 -20.86
CA ILE A 501 5.04 -10.27 -21.86
C ILE A 501 4.55 -10.70 -23.23
N GLU A 502 4.42 -9.73 -24.14
CA GLU A 502 4.09 -9.98 -25.54
C GLU A 502 5.37 -10.28 -26.32
N GLN A 503 5.46 -11.48 -26.89
CA GLN A 503 6.68 -11.93 -27.57
C GLN A 503 6.88 -11.32 -28.96
N ASP A 504 5.81 -10.80 -29.58
CA ASP A 504 5.83 -10.29 -30.96
C ASP A 504 6.36 -8.84 -31.09
N ARG A 505 6.73 -8.21 -29.98
CA ARG A 505 7.25 -6.83 -29.98
C ARG A 505 8.70 -6.76 -30.48
N PRO A 506 9.13 -5.65 -31.10
CA PRO A 506 10.50 -5.48 -31.58
C PRO A 506 11.48 -5.30 -30.40
N MET A 507 11.99 -6.41 -29.87
CA MET A 507 12.87 -6.41 -28.70
C MET A 507 14.32 -6.07 -29.06
N ASN A 508 14.91 -5.15 -28.31
CA ASN A 508 16.35 -4.92 -28.22
C ASN A 508 16.93 -5.82 -27.14
N THR A 509 18.08 -6.43 -27.39
CA THR A 509 18.72 -7.37 -26.45
C THR A 509 20.05 -6.81 -25.95
N LEU A 510 20.25 -6.85 -24.63
CA LEU A 510 21.53 -6.63 -23.96
C LEU A 510 21.99 -7.93 -23.32
N SER A 511 23.19 -8.38 -23.65
CA SER A 511 23.80 -9.58 -23.06
C SER A 511 25.06 -9.20 -22.31
N LEU A 512 25.17 -9.71 -21.09
CA LEU A 512 26.31 -9.57 -20.20
C LEU A 512 26.91 -10.95 -19.97
N VAL A 513 28.19 -11.11 -20.27
CA VAL A 513 28.94 -12.34 -20.01
C VAL A 513 30.16 -12.01 -19.16
N GLY A 514 30.39 -12.74 -18.08
CA GLY A 514 31.53 -12.45 -17.21
C GLY A 514 31.68 -13.41 -16.03
N GLN A 515 32.66 -13.11 -15.19
CA GLN A 515 32.94 -13.89 -13.99
C GLN A 515 32.20 -13.30 -12.78
N PHE A 516 30.88 -13.53 -12.71
CA PHE A 516 30.06 -13.17 -11.55
C PHE A 516 29.22 -14.37 -11.10
N SER A 517 28.94 -14.43 -9.81
CA SER A 517 28.03 -15.40 -9.20
C SER A 517 26.56 -15.02 -9.45
N PHE A 518 25.66 -15.99 -9.30
CA PHE A 518 24.22 -15.76 -9.40
C PHE A 518 23.73 -14.71 -8.40
N ALA A 519 24.24 -14.73 -7.17
CA ALA A 519 23.91 -13.74 -6.14
C ALA A 519 24.40 -12.32 -6.50
N GLU A 520 25.53 -12.19 -7.19
CA GLU A 520 26.05 -10.89 -7.61
C GLU A 520 25.17 -10.25 -8.68
N ILE A 521 24.86 -10.97 -9.77
CA ILE A 521 23.97 -10.44 -10.81
C ILE A 521 22.57 -10.18 -10.26
N HIS A 522 22.06 -11.04 -9.38
CA HIS A 522 20.80 -10.81 -8.70
C HIS A 522 20.83 -9.50 -7.88
N SER A 523 21.91 -9.23 -7.16
CA SER A 523 22.06 -7.97 -6.40
C SER A 523 22.12 -6.74 -7.30
N TRP A 524 22.67 -6.86 -8.52
CA TRP A 524 22.67 -5.79 -9.51
C TRP A 524 21.26 -5.56 -10.09
N VAL A 525 20.54 -6.64 -10.41
CA VAL A 525 19.14 -6.57 -10.88
C VAL A 525 18.24 -5.96 -9.81
N LEU A 526 18.36 -6.38 -8.55
CA LEU A 526 17.67 -5.79 -7.39
C LEU A 526 18.00 -4.30 -7.20
N PHE A 527 19.21 -3.88 -7.53
CA PHE A 527 19.58 -2.46 -7.50
C PHE A 527 18.91 -1.68 -8.63
N CYS A 528 18.80 -2.27 -9.83
CA CYS A 528 18.26 -1.62 -11.03
C CYS A 528 16.73 -1.53 -11.04
N LEU A 529 16.05 -2.57 -10.57
CA LEU A 529 14.61 -2.77 -10.75
C LEU A 529 13.86 -2.80 -9.42
N PRO A 530 12.62 -2.28 -9.38
CA PRO A 530 11.72 -2.47 -8.25
C PRO A 530 11.13 -3.90 -8.26
N GLU A 531 10.47 -4.29 -7.17
CA GLU A 531 9.72 -5.56 -7.05
C GLU A 531 10.53 -6.86 -7.35
N VAL A 532 11.85 -6.79 -7.16
CA VAL A 532 12.74 -7.95 -7.14
C VAL A 532 12.91 -8.40 -5.68
N PRO A 533 12.80 -9.69 -5.35
CA PRO A 533 13.00 -10.17 -3.98
C PRO A 533 14.43 -9.87 -3.49
N GLU A 534 14.59 -9.53 -2.21
CA GLU A 534 15.92 -9.25 -1.64
C GLU A 534 16.79 -10.51 -1.53
N LYS A 535 16.16 -11.66 -1.26
CA LYS A 535 16.82 -12.95 -1.23
C LYS A 535 16.98 -13.46 -2.65
N THR A 536 18.19 -13.93 -2.96
CA THR A 536 18.45 -14.64 -4.20
C THR A 536 17.53 -15.86 -4.30
N PRO A 537 16.74 -15.99 -5.38
CA PRO A 537 15.84 -17.12 -5.58
C PRO A 537 16.59 -18.45 -5.55
N ALA A 538 15.89 -19.53 -5.17
CA ALA A 538 16.44 -20.88 -5.28
C ALA A 538 16.52 -21.30 -6.74
N GLY A 539 17.69 -21.78 -7.19
CA GLY A 539 17.94 -22.22 -8.55
C GLY A 539 19.24 -21.69 -9.14
N GLU A 540 19.50 -22.03 -10.40
CA GLU A 540 20.69 -21.59 -11.14
C GLU A 540 20.39 -20.48 -12.17
N ASN A 541 19.12 -20.30 -12.52
CA ASN A 541 18.61 -19.34 -13.51
C ASN A 541 17.26 -18.79 -13.02
N ILE A 542 16.96 -17.54 -13.37
CA ILE A 542 15.67 -16.90 -13.11
C ILE A 542 15.30 -15.96 -14.26
N THR A 543 13.99 -15.84 -14.51
CA THR A 543 13.42 -14.87 -15.44
C THR A 543 12.40 -14.01 -14.71
N PHE A 544 12.53 -12.69 -14.85
CA PHE A 544 11.53 -11.73 -14.41
C PHE A 544 11.00 -10.94 -15.59
N TYR A 545 9.72 -10.63 -15.54
CA TYR A 545 9.03 -9.80 -16.52
C TYR A 545 8.61 -8.49 -15.87
N PHE A 546 8.78 -7.40 -16.60
CA PHE A 546 8.39 -6.07 -16.16
C PHE A 546 7.69 -5.31 -17.26
N GLN A 547 6.84 -4.38 -16.85
CA GLN A 547 6.19 -3.41 -17.70
C GLN A 547 6.44 -2.00 -17.16
N ASN A 548 6.79 -1.07 -18.05
CA ASN A 548 6.90 0.34 -17.72
C ASN A 548 5.49 0.92 -17.53
N THR A 549 5.23 1.49 -16.36
CA THR A 549 3.92 2.02 -15.98
C THR A 549 3.50 3.26 -16.78
N PHE A 550 4.47 4.03 -17.31
CA PHE A 550 4.17 5.24 -18.06
C PHE A 550 3.94 5.00 -19.55
N LEU A 551 4.84 4.25 -20.21
CA LEU A 551 4.83 4.02 -21.65
C LEU A 551 4.15 2.69 -22.04
N GLY A 552 4.08 1.72 -21.14
CA GLY A 552 3.57 0.37 -21.42
C GLY A 552 4.56 -0.55 -22.15
N THR A 553 5.82 -0.12 -22.29
CA THR A 553 6.94 -0.91 -22.83
C THR A 553 7.31 -2.06 -21.88
N GLN A 554 7.88 -3.14 -22.40
CA GLN A 554 8.15 -4.37 -21.67
C GLN A 554 9.66 -4.61 -21.49
N LEU A 555 10.02 -5.32 -20.42
CA LEU A 555 11.38 -5.76 -20.13
C LEU A 555 11.37 -7.20 -19.61
N GLU A 556 12.07 -8.09 -20.31
CA GLU A 556 12.42 -9.44 -19.85
C GLU A 556 13.84 -9.41 -19.29
N ALA A 557 14.03 -9.86 -18.06
CA ALA A 557 15.34 -10.02 -17.43
C ALA A 557 15.56 -11.50 -17.09
N THR A 558 16.37 -12.19 -17.90
CA THR A 558 16.74 -13.58 -17.71
C THR A 558 18.21 -13.67 -17.36
N TYR A 559 18.58 -14.29 -16.24
CA TYR A 559 19.97 -14.34 -15.82
C TYR A 559 20.30 -15.57 -14.97
N CYS A 560 21.55 -16.00 -15.09
CA CYS A 560 22.11 -17.14 -14.38
C CYS A 560 23.53 -16.80 -13.91
N LYS A 561 24.28 -17.80 -13.43
CA LYS A 561 25.68 -17.60 -13.06
C LYS A 561 26.52 -17.29 -14.31
N GLY A 562 27.11 -16.11 -14.35
CA GLY A 562 28.06 -15.67 -15.39
C GLY A 562 27.44 -15.11 -16.66
N GLU A 563 26.11 -15.19 -16.81
CA GLU A 563 25.39 -14.68 -17.98
C GLU A 563 24.10 -13.96 -17.57
N GLY A 564 23.77 -12.88 -18.28
CA GLY A 564 22.52 -12.14 -18.12
C GLY A 564 22.04 -11.57 -19.45
N HIS A 565 20.76 -11.77 -19.75
CA HIS A 565 20.09 -11.32 -20.96
C HIS A 565 18.89 -10.44 -20.59
N PHE A 566 18.90 -9.21 -21.10
CA PHE A 566 17.85 -8.23 -20.88
C PHE A 566 17.25 -7.87 -22.23
N LYS A 567 15.96 -8.11 -22.43
CA LYS A 567 15.25 -7.78 -23.67
C LYS A 567 14.19 -6.73 -23.41
N SER A 568 14.15 -5.68 -24.20
CA SER A 568 13.13 -4.64 -24.08
C SER A 568 12.76 -4.03 -25.42
N ASP A 569 11.48 -3.74 -25.62
CA ASP A 569 10.97 -2.97 -26.76
C ASP A 569 11.38 -1.48 -26.69
N ASN A 570 11.96 -1.03 -25.56
CA ASN A 570 12.50 0.32 -25.38
C ASN A 570 14.04 0.34 -25.29
N ILE A 571 14.67 1.06 -26.23
CA ILE A 571 16.13 1.20 -26.30
C ILE A 571 16.72 2.00 -25.12
N SER A 572 15.98 2.95 -24.57
CA SER A 572 16.44 3.73 -23.40
C SER A 572 16.55 2.85 -22.15
N THR A 573 15.61 1.90 -21.95
CA THR A 573 15.70 0.90 -20.88
C THR A 573 17.00 0.10 -20.99
N ILE A 574 17.37 -0.32 -22.20
CA ILE A 574 18.63 -1.03 -22.46
C ILE A 574 19.86 -0.13 -22.23
N SER A 575 19.81 1.14 -22.64
CA SER A 575 20.88 2.11 -22.38
C SER A 575 21.14 2.30 -20.88
N ILE A 576 20.06 2.47 -20.10
CA ILE A 576 20.13 2.63 -18.64
C ILE A 576 20.71 1.38 -17.99
N LEU A 577 20.22 0.19 -18.34
CA LEU A 577 20.74 -1.07 -17.81
C LEU A 577 22.22 -1.25 -18.12
N LYS A 578 22.62 -1.00 -19.38
CA LYS A 578 24.03 -1.07 -19.78
C LYS A 578 24.90 -0.17 -18.90
N ASP A 579 24.52 1.10 -18.74
CA ASP A 579 25.32 2.07 -17.98
C ASP A 579 25.40 1.71 -16.50
N VAL A 580 24.29 1.31 -15.88
CA VAL A 580 24.23 0.99 -14.45
C VAL A 580 24.93 -0.33 -14.14
N LEU A 581 24.67 -1.39 -14.91
CA LEU A 581 25.28 -2.70 -14.70
C LEU A 581 26.80 -2.64 -14.93
N SER A 582 27.26 -1.85 -15.91
CA SER A 582 28.70 -1.59 -16.11
C SER A 582 29.32 -0.89 -14.90
N LYS A 583 28.63 0.09 -14.31
CA LYS A 583 29.09 0.78 -13.09
C LYS A 583 29.15 -0.16 -11.89
N GLU A 584 28.13 -0.99 -11.67
CA GLU A 584 28.10 -1.96 -10.56
C GLU A 584 29.18 -3.03 -10.70
N ALA A 585 29.42 -3.53 -11.90
CA ALA A 585 30.51 -4.46 -12.17
C ALA A 585 31.88 -3.82 -11.92
N THR A 586 32.08 -2.57 -12.38
CA THR A 586 33.33 -1.82 -12.16
C THR A 586 33.59 -1.59 -10.66
N LYS A 587 32.55 -1.24 -9.88
CA LYS A 587 32.65 -1.10 -8.41
C LYS A 587 33.17 -2.37 -7.73
N ARG A 588 32.78 -3.55 -8.25
CA ARG A 588 33.22 -4.85 -7.74
C ARG A 588 34.46 -5.42 -8.44
N LYS A 589 35.05 -4.68 -9.38
CA LYS A 589 36.20 -5.10 -10.20
C LYS A 589 35.92 -6.35 -11.04
N ASN A 590 34.66 -6.55 -11.46
CA ASN A 590 34.28 -7.61 -12.37
C ASN A 590 34.40 -7.10 -13.81
N ASN A 591 35.20 -7.81 -14.62
CA ASN A 591 35.28 -7.55 -16.05
C ASN A 591 34.09 -8.22 -16.75
N LEU A 592 33.24 -7.41 -17.39
CA LEU A 592 32.10 -7.85 -18.17
C LEU A 592 32.40 -7.68 -19.66
N ASP A 593 32.03 -8.69 -20.44
CA ASP A 593 31.80 -8.56 -21.87
C ASP A 593 30.33 -8.18 -22.09
N ILE A 594 30.10 -7.10 -22.84
CA ILE A 594 28.78 -6.50 -23.03
C ILE A 594 28.51 -6.43 -24.53
N SER A 595 27.55 -7.23 -24.98
CA SER A 595 27.05 -7.20 -26.35
C SER A 595 25.60 -6.74 -26.38
N TYR A 596 25.22 -6.07 -27.46
CA TYR A 596 23.84 -5.62 -27.65
C TYR A 596 23.41 -5.85 -29.10
N ASP A 597 22.13 -6.15 -29.28
CA ASP A 597 21.47 -6.32 -30.57
C ASP A 597 20.24 -5.38 -30.59
N ILE A 598 20.23 -4.43 -31.51
CA ILE A 598 19.23 -3.36 -31.57
C ILE A 598 18.33 -3.62 -32.76
N ASN A 599 17.01 -3.69 -32.51
CA ASN A 599 16.03 -3.82 -33.57
C ASN A 599 15.68 -2.44 -34.12
N ASP A 600 15.92 -2.20 -35.41
CA ASP A 600 15.67 -0.91 -36.06
C ASP A 600 14.20 -0.46 -35.97
N ASP A 601 13.25 -1.39 -35.85
CA ASP A 601 11.82 -1.09 -35.73
C ASP A 601 11.40 -0.68 -34.31
N SER A 602 12.22 -0.91 -33.28
CA SER A 602 11.84 -0.65 -31.88
C SER A 602 11.61 0.84 -31.60
N VAL A 603 12.41 1.71 -32.22
CA VAL A 603 12.27 3.16 -32.06
C VAL A 603 10.97 3.65 -32.72
N GLY A 604 10.66 3.14 -33.92
CA GLY A 604 9.38 3.43 -34.57
C GLY A 604 8.20 2.95 -33.74
N HIS A 605 8.30 1.77 -33.11
CA HIS A 605 7.29 1.24 -32.21
C HIS A 605 7.09 2.11 -30.97
N THR A 606 8.16 2.47 -30.26
CA THR A 606 8.09 3.33 -29.06
C THR A 606 7.54 4.72 -29.35
N LEU A 607 7.93 5.35 -30.46
CA LEU A 607 7.35 6.63 -30.90
C LEU A 607 5.85 6.52 -31.17
N LYS A 608 5.39 5.41 -31.77
CA LYS A 608 3.95 5.14 -31.96
C LYS A 608 3.20 4.96 -30.63
N MET A 609 3.85 4.40 -29.61
CA MET A 609 3.25 4.29 -28.26
C MET A 609 3.18 5.65 -27.54
N ILE A 610 4.17 6.52 -27.76
CA ILE A 610 4.20 7.87 -27.19
C ILE A 610 3.18 8.79 -27.88
N HIS A 611 2.96 8.61 -29.18
CA HIS A 611 2.17 9.51 -30.01
C HIS A 611 0.77 9.85 -29.46
N PRO A 612 -0.09 8.89 -29.07
CA PRO A 612 -1.42 9.19 -28.55
C PRO A 612 -1.39 10.05 -27.27
N LYS A 613 -0.39 9.84 -26.41
CA LYS A 613 -0.23 10.61 -25.17
C LYS A 613 0.15 12.06 -25.48
N LEU A 614 1.09 12.26 -26.41
CA LEU A 614 1.54 13.59 -26.81
C LEU A 614 0.42 14.36 -27.54
N GLU A 615 -0.27 13.70 -28.49
CA GLU A 615 -1.40 14.29 -29.20
C GLU A 615 -2.50 14.74 -28.24
N TYR A 616 -2.85 13.92 -27.25
CA TYR A 616 -3.83 14.28 -26.23
C TYR A 616 -3.42 15.54 -25.45
N GLN A 617 -2.16 15.64 -25.00
CA GLN A 617 -1.68 16.80 -24.25
C GLN A 617 -1.66 18.09 -25.10
N LEU A 618 -1.35 18.00 -26.40
CA LEU A 618 -1.41 19.15 -27.31
C LEU A 618 -2.84 19.56 -27.61
N LEU A 619 -3.75 18.59 -27.81
CA LEU A 619 -5.16 18.86 -28.03
C LEU A 619 -5.82 19.48 -26.79
N LEU A 620 -5.47 19.00 -25.59
CA LEU A 620 -5.93 19.57 -24.33
C LEU A 620 -5.59 21.06 -24.22
N ALA A 621 -4.35 21.44 -24.53
CA ALA A 621 -3.93 22.85 -24.53
C ALA A 621 -4.75 23.69 -25.52
N LYS A 622 -4.98 23.19 -26.74
CA LYS A 622 -5.80 23.88 -27.75
C LYS A 622 -7.25 24.04 -27.30
N LYS A 623 -7.86 23.01 -26.69
CA LYS A 623 -9.23 23.08 -26.17
C LYS A 623 -9.35 24.11 -25.05
N VAL A 624 -8.41 24.13 -24.11
CA VAL A 624 -8.42 25.07 -22.98
C VAL A 624 -8.26 26.52 -23.41
N GLN A 625 -7.45 26.80 -24.44
CA GLN A 625 -7.34 28.14 -25.02
C GLN A 625 -8.67 28.69 -25.54
N LEU A 626 -9.62 27.83 -25.91
CA LEU A 626 -10.93 28.23 -26.41
C LEU A 626 -11.99 28.39 -25.30
N ILE A 627 -11.80 27.81 -24.12
CA ILE A 627 -12.83 27.74 -23.07
C ILE A 627 -13.33 29.13 -22.67
N ASP A 628 -12.42 30.07 -22.44
CA ASP A 628 -12.78 31.40 -21.95
C ASP A 628 -13.60 32.16 -23.00
N ALA A 629 -13.15 32.14 -24.27
CA ALA A 629 -13.88 32.76 -25.38
C ALA A 629 -15.27 32.13 -25.59
N LEU A 630 -15.37 30.80 -25.48
CA LEU A 630 -16.65 30.09 -25.60
C LEU A 630 -17.60 30.41 -24.43
N LYS A 631 -17.07 30.55 -23.20
CA LYS A 631 -17.86 30.94 -22.02
C LYS A 631 -18.37 32.37 -22.15
N GLU A 632 -17.54 33.29 -22.64
CA GLU A 632 -17.98 34.66 -22.93
C GLU A 632 -19.13 34.67 -23.94
N LEU A 633 -18.99 33.94 -25.04
CA LEU A 633 -20.01 33.78 -26.07
C LEU A 633 -21.34 33.20 -25.51
N GLN A 634 -21.26 32.17 -24.66
CA GLN A 634 -22.42 31.57 -23.99
C GLN A 634 -23.13 32.56 -23.05
N VAL A 635 -22.36 33.37 -22.30
CA VAL A 635 -22.91 34.39 -21.39
C VAL A 635 -23.59 35.51 -22.17
N HIS A 636 -23.03 35.93 -23.32
CA HIS A 636 -23.61 36.97 -24.16
C HIS A 636 -24.91 36.55 -24.85
N GLU A 637 -24.96 35.34 -25.40
CA GLU A 637 -26.12 34.85 -26.18
C GLU A 637 -27.16 34.13 -25.30
N GLY A 638 -26.82 33.80 -24.04
CA GLY A 638 -27.72 33.16 -23.08
C GLY A 638 -27.97 31.66 -23.30
N ASN A 639 -27.41 31.07 -24.36
CA ASN A 639 -27.39 29.62 -24.63
C ASN A 639 -26.13 29.23 -25.43
N ALA A 640 -25.94 27.94 -25.72
CA ALA A 640 -24.83 27.43 -26.53
C ALA A 640 -25.28 26.81 -27.87
N ASP A 641 -26.55 27.01 -28.26
CA ASP A 641 -27.17 26.30 -29.39
C ASP A 641 -26.68 26.79 -30.76
N PHE A 642 -26.12 28.00 -30.81
CA PHE A 642 -25.52 28.57 -32.01
C PHE A 642 -24.09 28.05 -32.27
N LEU A 643 -23.43 27.46 -31.27
CA LEU A 643 -22.09 26.89 -31.41
C LEU A 643 -22.16 25.55 -32.13
N ILE A 644 -21.10 25.18 -32.83
CA ILE A 644 -20.99 23.82 -33.39
C ILE A 644 -20.88 22.77 -32.26
N PRO A 645 -21.31 21.50 -32.47
CA PRO A 645 -21.32 20.48 -31.42
C PRO A 645 -19.96 20.27 -30.72
N GLU A 646 -18.87 20.40 -31.46
CA GLU A 646 -17.50 20.28 -30.90
C GLU A 646 -17.22 21.32 -29.80
N TYR A 647 -17.59 22.58 -30.03
CA TYR A 647 -17.40 23.65 -29.04
C TYR A 647 -18.38 23.55 -27.88
N ARG A 648 -19.59 23.02 -28.11
CA ARG A 648 -20.52 22.71 -27.02
C ARG A 648 -19.92 21.64 -26.11
N ASN A 649 -19.33 20.59 -26.67
CA ASN A 649 -18.69 19.55 -25.87
C ASN A 649 -17.53 20.10 -25.03
N ILE A 650 -16.72 21.03 -25.58
CA ILE A 650 -15.67 21.73 -24.81
C ILE A 650 -16.26 22.54 -23.65
N LEU A 651 -17.41 23.20 -23.85
CA LEU A 651 -18.09 23.94 -22.78
C LEU A 651 -18.61 23.01 -21.69
N ASP A 652 -19.27 21.92 -22.08
CA ASP A 652 -19.83 20.91 -21.19
C ASP A 652 -18.73 20.24 -20.34
N GLU A 653 -17.57 19.95 -20.94
CA GLU A 653 -16.40 19.36 -20.28
C GLU A 653 -15.44 20.39 -19.66
N SER A 654 -15.75 21.69 -19.69
CA SER A 654 -14.78 22.75 -19.41
C SER A 654 -14.14 22.68 -18.01
N ALA A 655 -14.89 22.25 -16.99
CA ALA A 655 -14.37 22.06 -15.64
C ALA A 655 -13.29 20.97 -15.59
N TYR A 656 -13.55 19.83 -16.23
CA TYR A 656 -12.62 18.70 -16.30
C TYR A 656 -11.36 19.06 -17.09
N LEU A 657 -11.51 19.71 -18.26
CA LEU A 657 -10.38 20.13 -19.09
C LEU A 657 -9.46 21.12 -18.36
N LEU A 658 -10.04 22.07 -17.61
CA LEU A 658 -9.25 23.02 -16.81
C LEU A 658 -8.50 22.33 -15.66
N GLU A 659 -9.10 21.31 -15.04
CA GLU A 659 -8.43 20.55 -13.97
C GLU A 659 -7.24 19.74 -14.51
N GLU A 660 -7.44 19.03 -15.63
CA GLU A 660 -6.38 18.26 -16.28
C GLU A 660 -5.26 19.16 -16.83
N TYR A 661 -5.60 20.33 -17.35
CA TYR A 661 -4.61 21.28 -17.88
C TYR A 661 -3.66 21.81 -16.81
N LYS A 662 -4.05 21.82 -15.52
CA LYS A 662 -3.10 22.14 -14.43
C LYS A 662 -1.94 21.15 -14.36
N LYS A 663 -2.16 19.90 -14.76
CA LYS A 663 -1.15 18.82 -14.75
C LYS A 663 -0.40 18.72 -16.08
N GLN A 664 -0.97 19.25 -17.16
CA GLN A 664 -0.48 19.11 -18.54
C GLN A 664 0.98 19.55 -18.75
N PRO A 665 1.47 20.69 -18.21
CA PRO A 665 2.85 21.12 -18.45
C PRO A 665 3.88 20.09 -18.01
N ALA A 666 3.67 19.49 -16.83
CA ALA A 666 4.58 18.50 -16.27
C ALA A 666 4.51 17.15 -17.03
N HIS A 667 3.34 16.79 -17.57
CA HIS A 667 3.23 15.62 -18.45
C HIS A 667 3.93 15.83 -19.79
N LEU A 668 3.82 17.02 -20.37
CA LEU A 668 4.43 17.37 -21.65
C LEU A 668 5.95 17.45 -21.54
N GLU A 669 6.47 18.10 -20.50
CA GLU A 669 7.92 18.14 -20.20
C GLU A 669 8.49 16.73 -20.04
N ARG A 670 7.80 15.84 -19.32
CA ARG A 670 8.19 14.43 -19.16
C ARG A 670 8.24 13.70 -20.50
N LEU A 671 7.24 13.88 -21.37
CA LEU A 671 7.21 13.26 -22.69
C LEU A 671 8.36 13.78 -23.57
N TYR A 672 8.64 15.08 -23.54
CA TYR A 672 9.74 15.68 -24.28
C TYR A 672 11.10 15.16 -23.80
N GLY A 673 11.28 15.05 -22.48
CA GLY A 673 12.46 14.42 -21.87
C GLY A 673 12.65 12.98 -22.37
N MET A 674 11.60 12.17 -22.31
CA MET A 674 11.66 10.77 -22.78
C MET A 674 11.98 10.64 -24.27
N ILE A 675 11.40 11.48 -25.13
CA ILE A 675 11.71 11.48 -26.57
C ILE A 675 13.16 11.92 -26.80
N THR A 676 13.64 12.90 -26.03
CA THR A 676 15.01 13.39 -26.11
C THR A 676 16.01 12.31 -25.70
N ASP A 677 15.75 11.60 -24.60
CA ASP A 677 16.59 10.50 -24.13
C ASP A 677 16.58 9.33 -25.13
N LEU A 678 15.40 8.98 -25.66
CA LEU A 678 15.24 7.96 -26.71
C LEU A 678 16.08 8.30 -27.95
N PHE A 679 16.08 9.57 -28.37
CA PHE A 679 16.89 10.05 -29.48
C PHE A 679 18.38 9.92 -29.17
N ILE A 680 18.84 10.42 -28.03
CA ILE A 680 20.24 10.35 -27.63
C ILE A 680 20.72 8.89 -27.55
N ASP A 681 19.92 8.01 -26.96
CA ASP A 681 20.26 6.60 -26.76
C ASP A 681 20.34 5.82 -28.08
N LYS A 682 19.41 6.06 -29.02
CA LYS A 682 19.46 5.48 -30.38
C LYS A 682 20.82 5.73 -31.04
N PHE A 683 21.25 6.98 -31.05
CA PHE A 683 22.50 7.37 -31.70
C PHE A 683 23.73 6.97 -30.88
N LYS A 684 23.63 6.93 -29.55
CA LYS A 684 24.68 6.41 -28.65
C LYS A 684 25.01 4.94 -28.97
N PHE A 685 24.02 4.09 -29.24
CA PHE A 685 24.26 2.71 -29.67
C PHE A 685 24.86 2.59 -31.08
N LYS A 686 24.66 3.59 -31.94
CA LYS A 686 25.36 3.72 -33.23
C LYS A 686 26.77 4.35 -33.12
N GLY A 687 27.22 4.66 -31.90
CA GLY A 687 28.52 5.29 -31.64
C GLY A 687 28.58 6.78 -31.99
N GLN A 688 27.44 7.45 -32.12
CA GLN A 688 27.33 8.86 -32.49
C GLN A 688 26.88 9.72 -31.31
N ASN A 689 27.40 10.94 -31.20
CA ASN A 689 26.97 11.92 -30.20
C ASN A 689 26.14 13.02 -30.87
N VAL A 690 24.84 13.03 -30.58
CA VAL A 690 23.85 13.93 -31.21
C VAL A 690 23.33 15.01 -30.27
N LYS A 691 24.01 15.26 -29.14
CA LYS A 691 23.57 16.27 -28.14
C LYS A 691 23.38 17.68 -28.74
N THR A 692 24.14 18.02 -29.78
CA THR A 692 24.02 19.31 -30.48
C THR A 692 22.73 19.45 -31.30
N LYS A 693 22.07 18.34 -31.63
CA LYS A 693 20.81 18.32 -32.40
C LYS A 693 19.55 18.34 -31.52
N VAL A 694 19.72 18.34 -30.19
CA VAL A 694 18.58 18.34 -29.25
C VAL A 694 17.71 19.60 -29.40
N SER A 695 18.31 20.77 -29.62
CA SER A 695 17.54 22.00 -29.86
C SER A 695 16.66 21.90 -31.11
N LEU A 696 17.14 21.26 -32.17
CA LEU A 696 16.36 21.03 -33.40
C LEU A 696 15.23 20.03 -33.16
N LEU A 697 15.46 19.00 -32.35
CA LEU A 697 14.41 18.05 -31.95
C LEU A 697 13.28 18.76 -31.19
N LEU A 698 13.63 19.67 -30.28
CA LEU A 698 12.62 20.46 -29.54
C LEU A 698 11.77 21.31 -30.49
N GLU A 699 12.36 21.92 -31.52
CA GLU A 699 11.60 22.66 -32.54
C GLU A 699 10.64 21.76 -33.34
N VAL A 700 11.02 20.51 -33.60
CA VAL A 700 10.14 19.50 -34.24
C VAL A 700 9.01 19.09 -33.29
N LEU A 701 9.28 18.97 -31.99
CA LEU A 701 8.26 18.64 -31.00
C LEU A 701 7.27 19.79 -30.78
N ASP A 702 7.73 21.05 -30.84
CA ASP A 702 6.84 22.22 -30.75
C ASP A 702 5.91 22.33 -31.97
N ASN A 703 6.37 21.87 -33.15
CA ASN A 703 5.58 21.76 -34.37
C ASN A 703 5.18 20.31 -34.67
N TYR A 704 4.76 19.60 -33.64
CA TYR A 704 4.59 18.15 -33.65
C TYR A 704 3.81 17.61 -34.86
N ASP A 705 4.47 16.74 -35.61
CA ASP A 705 3.92 15.84 -36.61
C ASP A 705 4.65 14.49 -36.52
N LEU A 706 3.91 13.38 -36.53
CA LEU A 706 4.49 12.05 -36.28
C LEU A 706 5.47 11.64 -37.38
N ASP A 707 5.10 11.87 -38.64
CA ASP A 707 5.93 11.50 -39.78
C ASP A 707 7.21 12.33 -39.82
N SER A 708 7.09 13.63 -39.55
CA SER A 708 8.23 14.55 -39.41
C SER A 708 9.17 14.13 -38.28
N LEU A 709 8.63 13.72 -37.13
CA LEU A 709 9.42 13.22 -36.01
C LEU A 709 10.13 11.90 -36.37
N MET A 710 9.43 10.96 -36.99
CA MET A 710 10.04 9.69 -37.45
C MET A 710 11.15 9.92 -38.48
N ASN A 711 10.92 10.82 -39.44
CA ASN A 711 11.93 11.20 -40.44
C ASN A 711 13.15 11.83 -39.75
N PHE A 712 12.95 12.74 -38.81
CA PHE A 712 14.05 13.32 -38.03
C PHE A 712 14.87 12.26 -37.30
N PHE A 713 14.22 11.26 -36.68
CA PHE A 713 14.90 10.15 -36.03
C PHE A 713 15.71 9.27 -37.01
N ASN A 714 15.32 9.21 -38.29
CA ASN A 714 15.96 8.37 -39.30
C ASN A 714 17.08 9.09 -40.07
N GLU A 715 16.95 10.40 -40.27
CA GLU A 715 17.87 11.24 -41.07
C GLU A 715 18.96 11.95 -40.25
N ALA A 716 18.77 12.09 -38.93
CA ALA A 716 19.69 12.81 -38.05
C ALA A 716 21.05 12.12 -37.86
#